data_AF-A0A293LZ38-F1
#
_entry.id   AF-A0A293LZ38-F1
#
_cell.length_a   1.000
_cell.length_b   1.000
_cell.length_c   1.000
_cell.angle_alpha   90.00
_cell.angle_beta   90.00
_cell.angle_gamma   90.00
#
_symmetry.space_group_name_H-M   'P 1'
#
loop_
_entity.id
_entity.type
_entity.pdbx_description
1 polymer ?
#
loop_
_entity_poly.entity_id
_entity_poly.type
_entity_poly.pdbx_seq_one_letter_code
_entity_poly.pdbx_strand_id
1 'polypeptide(L)'
;MSTSLIDVEDLKRRNDFIATFDTPGDKDKFRGGFQELLDLDFKEDDYKDVTKNEGPAQKFLEIYHIFLTYEYDDIDDFHKFILANAEEEKNETAMSLFLDLLSAVGTNQHLAYGLKLIEEAQLTTEQARRFLNRLPFNVLEPSDAVLHAIINICKTGFVKADERLEGTCLLAATSIIETGCKRAKSDEESDGGLCKAEIVERFYNYSATPQDVRNESDYICGIDLEIGGKLATRRAVLKLATYASPQVRYPMRRESALWALVQAAPKQPHLVRHILLPMYMNTSESHPTRIAAFVGLISTNPDLYLLHHIARRIIVDPSDQLASYVTSFFREMAKANYPCYSALARKLKHVVTLWNHVERFARKPERTRSRFGMSSTYDERYNYGGTTELSVIMSEDSYLPQSIRYAVKDYFAGFNFDTLSITYQGWGVDRLLSGLVAPRPGSVRNMWDFFGNRRVPREAEETRRPDYTLHITPRGFETFVGNMKINIFGHTVETLQFDEKLLDAIKGTSTSGESLMGHVMSLLERDRKTKHFYVTPVLVWQFPTDSGLPAFLEIRQTNFFYLNRQQATFQHEDDEFHLAFQRHYLYDTFSYTYFGFGLLSEQSYLGAGYTKRLSVSLPLNLRATYDLKNHRMRLQSPLSLPVDLVKYSFKSLATVGTYNGSHYTEYFSTPLYNQELAQVRLRLIKTTRMRCTRFPNHTH
;
A
#
# COMPACT_ATOMS: atom_id res chain seq x y z
N MET A 1 -15.02 13.66 -19.38
CA MET A 1 -15.58 14.00 -18.06
C MET A 1 -15.08 15.39 -17.71
N SER A 2 -16.00 16.27 -17.31
CA SER A 2 -15.85 17.71 -17.47
C SER A 2 -14.95 18.30 -16.40
N THR A 3 -13.81 18.88 -16.78
CA THR A 3 -12.97 19.69 -15.88
C THR A 3 -13.57 21.09 -15.68
N SER A 4 -14.90 21.26 -15.75
CA SER A 4 -15.54 22.57 -15.84
C SER A 4 -15.89 23.20 -14.50
N LEU A 5 -15.94 22.42 -13.41
CA LEU A 5 -16.33 22.96 -12.11
C LEU A 5 -15.17 23.72 -11.46
N ILE A 6 -15.41 25.00 -11.20
CA ILE A 6 -14.46 25.93 -10.59
C ILE A 6 -14.89 26.30 -9.17
N ASP A 7 -16.19 26.49 -8.94
CA ASP A 7 -16.76 26.86 -7.64
C ASP A 7 -17.00 25.62 -6.76
N VAL A 8 -16.64 25.73 -5.48
CA VAL A 8 -16.82 24.67 -4.47
C VAL A 8 -18.29 24.46 -4.15
N GLU A 9 -19.13 25.50 -4.21
CA GLU A 9 -20.56 25.38 -3.90
C GLU A 9 -21.31 24.52 -4.93
N ASP A 10 -20.83 24.49 -6.17
CA ASP A 10 -21.40 23.62 -7.22
C ASP A 10 -21.19 22.12 -6.91
N LEU A 11 -20.25 21.77 -6.01
CA LEU A 11 -20.07 20.37 -5.62
C LEU A 11 -21.26 19.79 -4.86
N LYS A 12 -22.13 20.63 -4.28
CA LYS A 12 -23.35 20.14 -3.61
C LYS A 12 -24.38 19.59 -4.61
N ARG A 13 -24.25 19.93 -5.89
CA ARG A 13 -25.14 19.44 -6.94
C ARG A 13 -24.76 18.03 -7.37
N ARG A 14 -25.78 17.26 -7.76
CA ARG A 14 -25.60 15.93 -8.35
C ARG A 14 -24.78 16.04 -9.65
N ASN A 15 -23.83 15.12 -9.87
CA ASN A 15 -23.09 15.08 -11.13
C ASN A 15 -24.05 14.90 -12.33
N ASP A 16 -23.79 15.60 -13.43
CA ASP A 16 -24.63 15.60 -14.63
C ASP A 16 -24.84 14.18 -15.20
N PHE A 17 -23.80 13.35 -15.18
CA PHE A 17 -23.87 11.98 -15.68
C PHE A 17 -24.79 11.08 -14.85
N ILE A 18 -25.12 11.46 -13.61
CA ILE A 18 -26.08 10.76 -12.76
C ILE A 18 -27.46 11.38 -12.89
N ALA A 19 -27.54 12.72 -12.95
CA ALA A 19 -28.79 13.44 -13.14
C ALA A 19 -29.55 13.00 -14.42
N THR A 20 -28.81 12.57 -15.44
CA THR A 20 -29.37 12.05 -16.70
C THR A 20 -30.26 10.80 -16.51
N PHE A 21 -30.07 10.02 -15.44
CA PHE A 21 -30.82 8.80 -15.19
C PHE A 21 -32.08 9.00 -14.33
N ASP A 22 -32.33 10.21 -13.82
CA ASP A 22 -33.52 10.68 -13.05
C ASP A 22 -34.29 9.60 -12.25
N THR A 23 -33.56 8.80 -11.48
CA THR A 23 -34.10 7.68 -10.70
C THR A 23 -33.87 7.91 -9.22
N PRO A 24 -34.94 8.00 -8.41
CA PRO A 24 -34.82 8.07 -6.96
C PRO A 24 -34.42 6.69 -6.41
N GLY A 25 -33.41 6.65 -5.56
CA GLY A 25 -32.99 5.42 -4.87
C GLY A 25 -34.03 4.95 -3.86
N ASP A 26 -34.17 3.63 -3.71
CA ASP A 26 -35.01 3.02 -2.68
C ASP A 26 -34.36 3.18 -1.29
N LYS A 27 -34.75 4.24 -0.58
CA LYS A 27 -34.19 4.62 0.72
C LYS A 27 -34.43 3.56 1.80
N ASP A 28 -35.54 2.83 1.74
CA ASP A 28 -35.87 1.79 2.73
C ASP A 28 -35.01 0.55 2.52
N LYS A 29 -34.83 0.11 1.27
CA LYS A 29 -33.89 -0.96 0.91
C LYS A 29 -32.45 -0.59 1.29
N PHE A 30 -32.05 0.66 1.08
CA PHE A 30 -30.75 1.15 1.52
C PHE A 30 -30.57 1.04 3.04
N ARG A 31 -31.54 1.54 3.83
CA ARG A 31 -31.49 1.46 5.30
C ARG A 31 -31.42 0.02 5.80
N GLY A 32 -32.22 -0.87 5.23
CA GLY A 32 -32.18 -2.30 5.56
C GLY A 32 -30.81 -2.92 5.26
N GLY A 33 -30.28 -2.70 4.06
CA GLY A 33 -28.95 -3.20 3.68
C GLY A 33 -27.80 -2.60 4.48
N PHE A 34 -27.90 -1.32 4.87
CA PHE A 34 -26.92 -0.67 5.75
C PHE A 34 -26.92 -1.32 7.13
N GLN A 35 -28.10 -1.57 7.71
CA GLN A 35 -28.24 -2.23 9.00
C GLN A 35 -27.69 -3.67 8.97
N GLU A 36 -27.96 -4.43 7.90
CA GLU A 36 -27.40 -5.78 7.72
C GLU A 36 -25.85 -5.77 7.73
N LEU A 37 -25.21 -4.79 7.09
CA LEU A 37 -23.74 -4.65 7.11
C LEU A 37 -23.20 -4.20 8.46
N LEU A 38 -23.98 -3.38 9.19
CA LEU A 38 -23.62 -2.92 10.53
C LEU A 38 -23.63 -4.08 11.53
N ASP A 39 -24.68 -4.90 11.52
CA ASP A 39 -24.86 -6.05 12.42
C ASP A 39 -24.04 -7.28 12.01
N LEU A 40 -23.33 -7.21 10.88
CA LEU A 40 -22.50 -8.28 10.33
C LEU A 40 -21.35 -8.63 11.29
N ASP A 41 -21.44 -9.72 12.02
CA ASP A 41 -20.40 -10.21 12.93
C ASP A 41 -20.04 -11.65 12.58
N PHE A 42 -18.78 -12.02 12.73
CA PHE A 42 -18.30 -13.36 12.42
C PHE A 42 -17.80 -14.04 13.69
N LYS A 43 -18.52 -15.08 14.13
CA LYS A 43 -18.10 -16.02 15.19
C LYS A 43 -17.30 -17.17 14.58
N GLU A 44 -16.64 -17.97 15.43
CA GLU A 44 -15.76 -19.05 14.97
C GLU A 44 -16.44 -20.06 14.02
N ASP A 45 -17.73 -20.33 14.23
CA ASP A 45 -18.50 -21.22 13.36
C ASP A 45 -18.92 -20.54 12.06
N ASP A 46 -19.15 -19.23 12.06
CA ASP A 46 -19.57 -18.47 10.88
C ASP A 46 -18.49 -18.50 9.80
N TYR A 47 -17.20 -18.52 10.15
CA TYR A 47 -16.08 -18.58 9.19
C TYR A 47 -16.13 -19.79 8.26
N LYS A 48 -16.80 -20.87 8.64
CA LYS A 48 -17.01 -22.06 7.77
C LYS A 48 -18.06 -21.79 6.70
N ASP A 49 -19.00 -20.88 6.97
CA ASP A 49 -20.17 -20.55 6.17
C ASP A 49 -20.09 -19.18 5.47
N VAL A 50 -19.12 -18.31 5.81
CA VAL A 50 -18.82 -17.06 5.07
C VAL A 50 -18.62 -17.32 3.58
N THR A 51 -18.10 -18.50 3.27
CA THR A 51 -17.91 -18.93 1.88
C THR A 51 -19.21 -19.35 1.20
N LYS A 52 -20.32 -19.61 1.90
CA LYS A 52 -21.56 -20.17 1.32
C LYS A 52 -22.62 -19.13 0.95
N ASN A 53 -22.83 -18.09 1.74
CA ASN A 53 -23.88 -17.08 1.53
C ASN A 53 -23.42 -15.94 0.60
N GLU A 54 -24.32 -15.04 0.19
CA GLU A 54 -23.92 -13.77 -0.44
C GLU A 54 -22.95 -13.00 0.44
N GLY A 55 -21.92 -12.42 -0.18
CA GLY A 55 -20.78 -11.87 0.54
C GLY A 55 -21.04 -10.45 1.05
N PRO A 56 -20.41 -10.04 2.17
CA PRO A 56 -20.45 -8.65 2.62
C PRO A 56 -20.00 -7.67 1.53
N ALA A 57 -19.02 -8.05 0.69
CA ALA A 57 -18.59 -7.22 -0.43
C ALA A 57 -19.69 -7.05 -1.50
N GLN A 58 -20.47 -8.09 -1.78
CA GLN A 58 -21.59 -8.01 -2.71
C GLN A 58 -22.68 -7.09 -2.15
N LYS A 59 -23.11 -7.30 -0.90
CA LYS A 59 -24.14 -6.47 -0.25
C LYS A 59 -23.74 -4.99 -0.17
N PHE A 60 -22.47 -4.71 0.11
CA PHE A 60 -21.93 -3.34 0.07
C PHE A 60 -22.08 -2.70 -1.31
N LEU A 61 -21.86 -3.46 -2.39
CA LEU A 61 -22.05 -2.95 -3.75
C LEU A 61 -23.52 -2.64 -4.05
N GLU A 62 -24.45 -3.44 -3.55
CA GLU A 62 -25.89 -3.23 -3.74
C GLU A 62 -26.34 -1.91 -3.12
N ILE A 63 -25.99 -1.66 -1.85
CA ILE A 63 -26.34 -0.40 -1.19
C ILE A 63 -25.55 0.78 -1.76
N TYR A 64 -24.33 0.56 -2.24
CA TYR A 64 -23.54 1.56 -2.96
C TYR A 64 -24.30 2.10 -4.18
N HIS A 65 -24.92 1.23 -4.97
CA HIS A 65 -25.68 1.64 -6.16
C HIS A 65 -26.92 2.46 -5.80
N ILE A 66 -27.56 2.18 -4.67
CA ILE A 66 -28.67 2.98 -4.18
C ILE A 66 -28.15 4.34 -3.68
N PHE A 67 -27.08 4.34 -2.87
CA PHE A 67 -26.49 5.55 -2.31
C PHE A 67 -25.96 6.50 -3.38
N LEU A 68 -25.45 5.98 -4.50
CA LEU A 68 -25.04 6.76 -5.67
C LEU A 68 -26.11 7.76 -6.16
N THR A 69 -27.40 7.44 -5.95
CA THR A 69 -28.53 8.29 -6.37
C THR A 69 -28.88 9.40 -5.39
N TYR A 70 -28.32 9.40 -4.18
CA TYR A 70 -28.68 10.35 -3.13
C TYR A 70 -28.24 11.77 -3.47
N GLU A 71 -29.11 12.71 -3.15
CA GLU A 71 -28.82 14.14 -3.17
C GLU A 71 -28.15 14.59 -1.87
N TYR A 72 -27.63 15.81 -1.85
CA TYR A 72 -26.92 16.34 -0.68
C TYR A 72 -27.78 16.32 0.59
N ASP A 73 -29.05 16.69 0.48
CA ASP A 73 -29.99 16.72 1.61
C ASP A 73 -30.36 15.30 2.06
N ASP A 74 -30.45 14.33 1.15
CA ASP A 74 -30.69 12.91 1.49
C ASP A 74 -29.54 12.33 2.32
N ILE A 75 -28.31 12.71 1.98
CA ILE A 75 -27.11 12.32 2.72
C ILE A 75 -27.14 12.93 4.13
N ASP A 76 -27.53 14.21 4.23
CA ASP A 76 -27.64 14.91 5.51
C ASP A 76 -28.69 14.28 6.43
N ASP A 77 -29.86 13.98 5.88
CA ASP A 77 -30.95 13.30 6.59
C ASP A 77 -30.53 11.91 7.06
N PHE A 78 -29.78 11.16 6.24
CA PHE A 78 -29.29 9.85 6.63
C PHE A 78 -28.19 9.94 7.69
N HIS A 79 -27.29 10.92 7.62
CA HIS A 79 -26.30 11.15 8.66
C HIS A 79 -26.96 11.48 10.01
N LYS A 80 -27.96 12.38 10.02
CA LYS A 80 -28.77 12.67 11.21
C LYS A 80 -29.48 11.43 11.76
N PHE A 81 -30.00 10.58 10.86
CA PHE A 81 -30.60 9.30 11.25
C PHE A 81 -29.60 8.38 11.96
N ILE A 82 -28.35 8.29 11.49
CA ILE A 82 -27.30 7.51 12.17
C ILE A 82 -27.06 8.05 13.58
N LEU A 83 -26.87 9.37 13.72
CA LEU A 83 -26.60 10.01 15.01
C LEU A 83 -27.74 9.83 16.01
N ALA A 84 -28.98 9.75 15.54
CA ALA A 84 -30.16 9.61 16.39
C ALA A 84 -30.44 8.17 16.85
N ASN A 85 -30.01 7.15 16.11
CA ASN A 85 -30.47 5.76 16.30
C ASN A 85 -29.40 4.77 16.76
N ALA A 86 -28.10 5.09 16.68
CA ALA A 86 -27.08 4.15 17.11
C ALA A 86 -26.71 4.34 18.60
N GLU A 87 -26.64 3.21 19.31
CA GLU A 87 -26.07 3.11 20.66
C GLU A 87 -24.61 3.61 20.64
N GLU A 88 -24.10 4.21 21.72
CA GLU A 88 -22.76 4.83 21.78
C GLU A 88 -21.63 3.95 21.20
N GLU A 89 -21.66 2.64 21.42
CA GLU A 89 -20.64 1.70 20.93
C GLU A 89 -20.86 1.29 19.45
N LYS A 90 -22.11 1.28 18.97
CA LYS A 90 -22.43 1.04 17.55
C LYS A 90 -22.25 2.28 16.68
N ASN A 91 -22.28 3.48 17.26
CA ASN A 91 -22.10 4.75 16.56
C ASN A 91 -20.78 4.82 15.80
N GLU A 92 -19.67 4.40 16.40
CA GLU A 92 -18.34 4.45 15.73
C GLU A 92 -18.29 3.53 14.50
N THR A 93 -18.93 2.35 14.59
CA THR A 93 -18.99 1.38 13.49
C THR A 93 -19.94 1.85 12.38
N ALA A 94 -21.10 2.42 12.75
CA ALA A 94 -22.04 3.00 11.79
C ALA A 94 -21.41 4.19 11.04
N MET A 95 -20.75 5.09 11.76
CA MET A 95 -20.03 6.22 11.16
C MET A 95 -18.91 5.74 10.23
N SER A 96 -18.16 4.71 10.65
CA SER A 96 -17.13 4.08 9.82
C SER A 96 -17.67 3.52 8.50
N LEU A 97 -18.83 2.85 8.53
CA LEU A 97 -19.49 2.31 7.34
C LEU A 97 -20.04 3.43 6.44
N PHE A 98 -20.62 4.47 7.04
CA PHE A 98 -21.11 5.65 6.32
C PHE A 98 -19.98 6.38 5.59
N LEU A 99 -18.83 6.59 6.25
CA LEU A 99 -17.65 7.21 5.62
C LEU A 99 -17.06 6.33 4.51
N ASP A 100 -17.07 4.99 4.68
CA ASP A 100 -16.68 4.07 3.60
C ASP A 100 -17.61 4.19 2.38
N LEU A 101 -18.92 4.35 2.59
CA LEU A 101 -19.89 4.57 1.49
C LEU A 101 -19.70 5.93 0.83
N LEU A 102 -19.59 7.01 1.60
CA LEU A 102 -19.38 8.36 1.08
C LEU A 102 -18.14 8.42 0.20
N SER A 103 -17.02 7.92 0.72
CA SER A 103 -15.76 7.91 -0.01
C SER A 103 -15.75 6.91 -1.14
N ALA A 104 -16.52 5.81 -1.09
CA ALA A 104 -16.68 4.88 -2.20
C ALA A 104 -17.43 5.49 -3.38
N VAL A 105 -18.56 6.15 -3.12
CA VAL A 105 -19.42 6.72 -4.17
C VAL A 105 -18.70 7.81 -4.94
N GLY A 106 -18.02 8.72 -4.23
CA GLY A 106 -17.06 9.65 -4.82
C GLY A 106 -17.63 10.62 -5.88
N THR A 107 -18.94 10.85 -5.85
CA THR A 107 -19.64 11.90 -6.60
C THR A 107 -19.50 13.23 -5.88
N ASN A 108 -19.78 14.33 -6.58
CA ASN A 108 -19.53 15.68 -6.08
C ASN A 108 -20.23 15.93 -4.74
N GLN A 109 -21.52 15.60 -4.64
CA GLN A 109 -22.31 15.85 -3.43
C GLN A 109 -21.88 14.98 -2.24
N HIS A 110 -21.45 13.73 -2.49
CA HIS A 110 -20.94 12.83 -1.45
C HIS A 110 -19.58 13.29 -0.94
N LEU A 111 -18.71 13.74 -1.86
CA LEU A 111 -17.42 14.34 -1.52
C LEU A 111 -17.62 15.61 -0.72
N ALA A 112 -18.47 16.54 -1.19
CA ALA A 112 -18.76 17.79 -0.52
C ALA A 112 -19.29 17.58 0.90
N TYR A 113 -20.16 16.58 1.10
CA TYR A 113 -20.69 16.26 2.42
C TYR A 113 -19.58 15.74 3.36
N GLY A 114 -18.76 14.79 2.92
CA GLY A 114 -17.66 14.28 3.73
C GLY A 114 -16.60 15.34 4.05
N LEU A 115 -16.34 16.27 3.11
CA LEU A 115 -15.42 17.40 3.34
C LEU A 115 -15.99 18.42 4.34
N LYS A 116 -17.31 18.70 4.29
CA LYS A 116 -18.00 19.53 5.29
C LYS A 116 -17.81 18.98 6.70
N LEU A 117 -17.98 17.66 6.90
CA LEU A 117 -17.83 17.05 8.22
C LEU A 117 -16.42 17.24 8.81
N ILE A 118 -15.39 17.29 7.95
CA ILE A 118 -14.00 17.57 8.35
C ILE A 118 -13.83 19.06 8.66
N GLU A 119 -14.34 19.93 7.80
CA GLU A 119 -14.25 21.39 7.97
C GLU A 119 -14.92 21.86 9.28
N GLU A 120 -16.07 21.28 9.61
CA GLU A 120 -16.83 21.56 10.83
C GLU A 120 -16.29 20.79 12.06
N ALA A 121 -15.18 20.05 11.92
CA ALA A 121 -14.57 19.24 12.97
C ALA A 121 -15.54 18.25 13.67
N GLN A 122 -16.47 17.67 12.90
CA GLN A 122 -17.46 16.69 13.39
C GLN A 122 -16.94 15.24 13.37
N LEU A 123 -15.74 15.02 12.82
CA LEU A 123 -15.10 13.71 12.74
C LEU A 123 -13.91 13.61 13.70
N THR A 124 -13.63 12.40 14.17
CA THR A 124 -12.33 12.11 14.81
C THR A 124 -11.20 12.11 13.77
N THR A 125 -9.95 12.25 14.23
CA THR A 125 -8.77 12.18 13.36
C THR A 125 -8.75 10.91 12.51
N GLU A 126 -9.04 9.75 13.09
CA GLU A 126 -9.04 8.48 12.36
C GLU A 126 -10.20 8.37 11.37
N GLN A 127 -11.38 8.92 11.69
CA GLN A 127 -12.51 8.99 10.75
C GLN A 127 -12.20 9.90 9.55
N ALA A 128 -11.61 11.07 9.79
CA ALA A 128 -11.19 11.98 8.72
C ALA A 128 -10.11 11.33 7.83
N ARG A 129 -9.09 10.69 8.44
CA ARG A 129 -8.06 9.94 7.69
C ARG A 129 -8.68 8.81 6.86
N ARG A 130 -9.62 8.06 7.43
CA ARG A 130 -10.35 6.97 6.75
C ARG A 130 -11.05 7.45 5.48
N PHE A 131 -11.73 8.59 5.54
CA PHE A 131 -12.40 9.20 4.39
C PHE A 131 -11.38 9.69 3.35
N LEU A 132 -10.39 10.48 3.77
CA LEU A 132 -9.39 11.10 2.87
C LEU A 132 -8.52 10.09 2.12
N ASN A 133 -8.07 9.02 2.79
CA ASN A 133 -7.23 7.99 2.19
C ASN A 133 -7.92 7.22 1.05
N ARG A 134 -9.26 7.28 0.95
CA ARG A 134 -10.04 6.60 -0.09
C ARG A 134 -10.32 7.46 -1.31
N LEU A 135 -10.26 8.79 -1.18
CA LEU A 135 -10.59 9.70 -2.27
C LEU A 135 -9.78 9.46 -3.55
N PRO A 136 -8.45 9.19 -3.50
CA PRO A 136 -7.66 8.94 -4.71
C PRO A 136 -8.19 7.83 -5.62
N PHE A 137 -8.93 6.87 -5.06
CA PHE A 137 -9.44 5.72 -5.81
C PHE A 137 -10.85 5.94 -6.37
N ASN A 138 -11.60 6.89 -5.83
CA ASN A 138 -13.05 6.92 -5.98
C ASN A 138 -13.61 8.26 -6.48
N VAL A 139 -12.83 9.34 -6.48
CA VAL A 139 -13.28 10.61 -7.06
C VAL A 139 -13.59 10.41 -8.54
N LEU A 140 -14.88 10.46 -8.90
CA LEU A 140 -15.35 10.16 -10.25
C LEU A 140 -15.14 11.33 -11.22
N GLU A 141 -15.22 12.57 -10.73
CA GLU A 141 -15.02 13.78 -11.52
C GLU A 141 -13.97 14.71 -10.87
N PRO A 142 -12.67 14.44 -11.09
CA PRO A 142 -11.61 15.36 -10.69
C PRO A 142 -11.78 16.74 -11.36
N SER A 143 -11.82 17.80 -10.58
CA SER A 143 -12.01 19.18 -11.05
C SER A 143 -11.29 20.20 -10.14
N ASP A 144 -11.17 21.44 -10.62
CA ASP A 144 -10.59 22.54 -9.85
C ASP A 144 -11.36 22.75 -8.53
N ALA A 145 -12.69 22.69 -8.57
CA ALA A 145 -13.55 22.77 -7.41
C ALA A 145 -13.24 21.68 -6.36
N VAL A 146 -13.14 20.41 -6.78
CA VAL A 146 -12.79 19.29 -5.87
C VAL A 146 -11.43 19.53 -5.23
N LEU A 147 -10.42 19.91 -6.02
CA LEU A 147 -9.08 20.19 -5.50
C LEU A 147 -9.06 21.38 -4.56
N HIS A 148 -9.82 22.44 -4.86
CA HIS A 148 -9.94 23.60 -4.00
C HIS A 148 -10.58 23.25 -2.66
N ALA A 149 -11.65 22.45 -2.67
CA ALA A 149 -12.33 21.99 -1.46
C ALA A 149 -11.38 21.17 -0.58
N ILE A 150 -10.68 20.20 -1.16
CA ILE A 150 -9.71 19.36 -0.42
C ILE A 150 -8.55 20.21 0.12
N ILE A 151 -7.95 21.07 -0.70
CA ILE A 151 -6.81 21.91 -0.28
C ILE A 151 -7.23 22.89 0.83
N ASN A 152 -8.46 23.41 0.80
CA ASN A 152 -8.98 24.28 1.84
C ASN A 152 -9.08 23.56 3.19
N ILE A 153 -9.64 22.34 3.22
CA ILE A 153 -9.73 21.59 4.47
C ILE A 153 -8.36 21.22 5.03
N CYS A 154 -7.36 20.95 4.18
CA CYS A 154 -6.00 20.66 4.64
C CYS A 154 -5.34 21.84 5.39
N LYS A 155 -5.89 23.06 5.25
CA LYS A 155 -5.42 24.28 5.94
C LYS A 155 -6.16 24.58 7.23
N THR A 156 -7.21 23.83 7.55
CA THR A 156 -8.01 24.04 8.77
C THR A 156 -7.18 23.72 10.01
N GLY A 157 -7.53 24.37 11.14
CA GLY A 157 -6.88 24.11 12.42
C GLY A 157 -7.03 22.65 12.87
N PHE A 158 -8.15 22.01 12.58
CA PHE A 158 -8.39 20.60 12.88
C PHE A 158 -7.40 19.68 12.17
N VAL A 159 -7.18 19.87 10.86
CA VAL A 159 -6.23 19.06 10.08
C VAL A 159 -4.79 19.37 10.46
N LYS A 160 -4.44 20.65 10.65
CA LYS A 160 -3.09 21.09 11.03
C LYS A 160 -2.68 20.70 12.46
N ALA A 161 -3.64 20.35 13.31
CA ALA A 161 -3.37 19.91 14.68
C ALA A 161 -2.74 18.50 14.75
N ASP A 162 -2.90 17.67 13.72
CA ASP A 162 -2.36 16.31 13.66
C ASP A 162 -1.56 16.11 12.37
N GLU A 163 -0.24 15.93 12.49
CA GLU A 163 0.65 15.78 11.34
C GLU A 163 0.27 14.61 10.43
N ARG A 164 -0.28 13.51 10.97
CA ARG A 164 -0.68 12.33 10.16
C ARG A 164 -1.93 12.63 9.36
N LEU A 165 -2.90 13.33 9.94
CA LEU A 165 -4.09 13.78 9.22
C LEU A 165 -3.72 14.82 8.15
N GLU A 166 -2.83 15.76 8.46
CA GLU A 166 -2.28 16.70 7.48
C GLU A 166 -1.62 15.95 6.32
N GLY A 167 -0.72 15.01 6.62
CA GLY A 167 -0.03 14.22 5.60
C GLY A 167 -0.99 13.44 4.70
N THR A 168 -1.99 12.77 5.29
CA THR A 168 -3.06 12.08 4.56
C THR A 168 -3.83 13.03 3.65
N CYS A 169 -4.20 14.23 4.12
CA CYS A 169 -4.93 15.22 3.34
C CYS A 169 -4.14 15.69 2.12
N LEU A 170 -2.86 16.03 2.31
CA LEU A 170 -1.98 16.52 1.24
C LEU A 170 -1.67 15.41 0.20
N LEU A 171 -1.47 14.17 0.63
CA LEU A 171 -1.26 13.03 -0.26
C LEU A 171 -2.52 12.67 -1.06
N ALA A 172 -3.70 12.80 -0.46
CA ALA A 172 -4.97 12.59 -1.14
C ALA A 172 -5.16 13.62 -2.27
N ALA A 173 -4.99 14.91 -1.96
CA ALA A 173 -5.04 15.99 -2.96
C ALA A 173 -4.04 15.76 -4.10
N THR A 174 -2.78 15.44 -3.75
CA THR A 174 -1.71 15.21 -4.73
C THR A 174 -1.99 14.00 -5.62
N SER A 175 -2.54 12.93 -5.06
CA SER A 175 -2.89 11.74 -5.81
C SER A 175 -4.02 11.98 -6.81
N ILE A 176 -5.02 12.82 -6.47
CA ILE A 176 -6.07 13.22 -7.41
C ILE A 176 -5.46 14.10 -8.52
N ILE A 177 -4.59 15.07 -8.16
CA ILE A 177 -3.87 15.92 -9.12
C ILE A 177 -3.08 15.06 -10.12
N GLU A 178 -2.42 14.00 -9.66
CA GLU A 178 -1.59 13.12 -10.48
C GLU A 178 -2.36 12.53 -11.67
N THR A 179 -3.65 12.20 -11.50
CA THR A 179 -4.49 11.57 -12.53
C THR A 179 -4.76 12.48 -13.73
N GLY A 180 -4.87 13.79 -13.51
CA GLY A 180 -5.21 14.80 -14.53
C GLY A 180 -4.09 15.80 -14.83
N CYS A 181 -2.87 15.55 -14.34
CA CYS A 181 -1.75 16.48 -14.48
C CYS A 181 -1.12 16.45 -15.88
N LYS A 182 -1.07 17.60 -16.55
CA LYS A 182 -0.34 17.81 -17.82
C LYS A 182 1.00 18.47 -17.53
N ARG A 183 2.05 17.67 -17.47
CA ARG A 183 3.40 18.12 -17.08
C ARG A 183 4.12 18.81 -18.24
N ALA A 184 4.82 19.90 -17.95
CA ALA A 184 5.69 20.57 -18.90
C ALA A 184 6.83 19.64 -19.36
N LYS A 185 7.12 19.65 -20.67
CA LYS A 185 8.22 18.85 -21.25
C LYS A 185 9.54 19.62 -21.28
N SER A 186 9.48 20.93 -21.47
CA SER A 186 10.63 21.86 -21.48
C SER A 186 10.47 22.96 -20.42
N ASP A 187 11.51 23.78 -20.25
CA ASP A 187 11.47 24.94 -19.33
C ASP A 187 10.64 26.11 -19.86
N GLU A 188 10.26 26.08 -21.14
CA GLU A 188 9.45 27.10 -21.81
C GLU A 188 7.94 26.83 -21.65
N GLU A 189 7.57 25.57 -21.41
CA GLU A 189 6.18 25.15 -21.21
C GLU A 189 5.79 25.25 -19.73
N SER A 190 4.54 25.65 -19.47
CA SER A 190 3.95 25.62 -18.13
C SER A 190 3.18 24.32 -17.88
N ASP A 191 3.18 23.84 -16.64
CA ASP A 191 2.30 22.74 -16.23
C ASP A 191 0.81 23.15 -16.34
N GLY A 192 -0.04 22.21 -16.74
CA GLY A 192 -1.48 22.43 -16.96
C GLY A 192 -2.35 21.27 -16.49
N GLY A 193 -3.65 21.33 -16.82
CA GLY A 193 -4.63 20.41 -16.23
C GLY A 193 -4.70 20.60 -14.72
N LEU A 194 -4.78 19.51 -13.96
CA LEU A 194 -4.93 19.57 -12.50
C LEU A 194 -3.67 19.99 -11.75
N CYS A 195 -2.51 20.08 -12.41
CA CYS A 195 -1.25 20.50 -11.80
C CYS A 195 -0.78 21.88 -12.24
N LYS A 196 -1.71 22.75 -12.68
CA LYS A 196 -1.41 24.17 -12.91
C LYS A 196 -0.84 24.80 -11.63
N ALA A 197 0.10 25.73 -11.81
CA ALA A 197 0.81 26.36 -10.71
C ALA A 197 -0.15 26.99 -9.68
N GLU A 198 -1.25 27.62 -10.14
CA GLU A 198 -2.28 28.22 -9.30
C GLU A 198 -2.91 27.28 -8.26
N ILE A 199 -2.99 25.97 -8.56
CA ILE A 199 -3.53 24.97 -7.63
C ILE A 199 -2.41 24.47 -6.73
N VAL A 200 -1.29 24.07 -7.33
CA VAL A 200 -0.22 23.36 -6.62
C VAL A 200 0.48 24.28 -5.63
N GLU A 201 0.73 25.54 -5.98
CA GLU A 201 1.38 26.53 -5.11
C GLU A 201 0.54 26.89 -3.88
N ARG A 202 -0.74 26.52 -3.83
CA ARG A 202 -1.59 26.71 -2.64
C ARG A 202 -1.16 25.86 -1.45
N PHE A 203 -0.44 24.76 -1.69
CA PHE A 203 -0.03 23.84 -0.62
C PHE A 203 1.41 23.32 -0.78
N TYR A 204 2.02 23.42 -1.97
CA TYR A 204 3.38 22.96 -2.23
C TYR A 204 4.31 24.11 -2.59
N ASN A 205 5.29 24.36 -1.73
CA ASN A 205 6.27 25.43 -1.95
C ASN A 205 7.47 24.94 -2.78
N TYR A 206 7.53 25.34 -4.05
CA TYR A 206 8.63 24.99 -4.96
C TYR A 206 9.98 25.59 -4.57
N SER A 207 9.99 26.69 -3.81
CA SER A 207 11.21 27.43 -3.46
C SER A 207 11.81 27.02 -2.12
N ALA A 208 11.11 26.18 -1.35
CA ALA A 208 11.59 25.73 -0.05
C ALA A 208 12.87 24.89 -0.20
N THR A 209 13.93 25.30 0.50
CA THR A 209 15.21 24.61 0.53
C THR A 209 15.35 23.78 1.81
N PRO A 210 16.29 22.80 1.85
CA PRO A 210 16.56 22.02 3.06
C PRO A 210 16.89 22.86 4.30
N GLN A 211 17.37 24.10 4.13
CA GLN A 211 17.69 25.01 5.23
C GLN A 211 16.45 25.71 5.77
N ASP A 212 15.50 26.07 4.90
CA ASP A 212 14.26 26.76 5.29
C ASP A 212 13.39 25.88 6.18
N VAL A 213 13.37 24.57 5.89
CA VAL A 213 12.54 23.58 6.60
C VAL A 213 13.33 22.77 7.63
N ARG A 214 14.47 23.28 8.11
CA ARG A 214 15.35 22.55 9.05
C ARG A 214 14.63 22.12 10.34
N ASN A 215 13.68 22.94 10.81
CA ASN A 215 12.95 22.71 12.05
C ASN A 215 11.61 21.98 11.83
N GLU A 216 11.18 21.76 10.58
CA GLU A 216 9.97 20.98 10.32
C GLU A 216 10.18 19.52 10.71
N SER A 217 9.09 18.85 11.08
CA SER A 217 9.14 17.43 11.41
C SER A 217 9.61 16.63 10.19
N ASP A 218 10.38 15.59 10.46
CA ASP A 218 10.85 14.69 9.42
C ASP A 218 9.70 13.95 8.72
N TYR A 219 8.58 13.77 9.42
CA TYR A 219 7.35 13.22 8.86
C TYR A 219 6.82 14.13 7.74
N ILE A 220 6.53 15.39 8.06
CA ILE A 220 5.96 16.36 7.11
C ILE A 220 6.93 16.65 5.98
N CYS A 221 8.23 16.79 6.26
CA CYS A 221 9.23 16.91 5.21
C CYS A 221 9.26 15.68 4.29
N GLY A 222 9.11 14.47 4.84
CA GLY A 222 9.00 13.23 4.05
C GLY A 222 7.77 13.22 3.15
N ILE A 223 6.63 13.72 3.63
CA ILE A 223 5.41 13.87 2.85
C ILE A 223 5.60 14.92 1.74
N ASP A 224 6.18 16.08 2.02
CA ASP A 224 6.47 17.13 1.02
C ASP A 224 7.36 16.60 -0.12
N LEU A 225 8.39 15.81 0.20
CA LEU A 225 9.24 15.17 -0.81
C LEU A 225 8.45 14.15 -1.65
N GLU A 226 7.58 13.36 -1.02
CA GLU A 226 6.72 12.41 -1.73
C GLU A 226 5.73 13.11 -2.66
N ILE A 227 5.15 14.24 -2.21
CA ILE A 227 4.30 15.10 -3.03
C ILE A 227 5.07 15.56 -4.26
N GLY A 228 6.32 16.03 -4.09
CA GLY A 228 7.18 16.39 -5.22
C GLY A 228 7.40 15.24 -6.21
N GLY A 229 7.59 14.01 -5.70
CA GLY A 229 7.75 12.80 -6.50
C GLY A 229 6.51 12.43 -7.31
N LYS A 230 5.31 12.56 -6.72
CA LYS A 230 4.01 12.30 -7.37
C LYS A 230 3.64 13.37 -8.40
N LEU A 231 3.79 14.64 -8.02
CA LEU A 231 3.56 15.78 -8.92
C LEU A 231 4.46 15.64 -10.14
N ALA A 232 5.75 15.37 -9.94
CA ALA A 232 6.75 15.22 -10.99
C ALA A 232 6.71 16.36 -12.03
N THR A 233 6.36 17.57 -11.60
CA THR A 233 6.57 18.78 -12.41
C THR A 233 8.05 19.08 -12.48
N ARG A 234 8.51 19.80 -13.51
CA ARG A 234 9.93 20.14 -13.64
C ARG A 234 10.45 20.89 -12.40
N ARG A 235 9.67 21.85 -11.89
CA ARG A 235 9.97 22.61 -10.66
C ARG A 235 10.04 21.70 -9.43
N ALA A 236 9.15 20.72 -9.29
CA ALA A 236 9.21 19.74 -8.21
C ALA A 236 10.49 18.89 -8.29
N VAL A 237 10.84 18.38 -9.48
CA VAL A 237 12.05 17.58 -9.68
C VAL A 237 13.32 18.37 -9.36
N LEU A 238 13.37 19.66 -9.73
CA LEU A 238 14.49 20.54 -9.39
C LEU A 238 14.58 20.77 -7.87
N LYS A 239 13.46 20.97 -7.18
CA LYS A 239 13.43 21.00 -5.70
C LYS A 239 13.95 19.68 -5.12
N LEU A 240 13.47 18.53 -5.59
CA LEU A 240 13.98 17.22 -5.11
C LEU A 240 15.50 17.07 -5.30
N ALA A 241 16.04 17.59 -6.41
CA ALA A 241 17.47 17.58 -6.67
C ALA A 241 18.29 18.34 -5.61
N THR A 242 17.77 19.44 -5.06
CA THR A 242 18.45 20.18 -3.99
C THR A 242 18.53 19.37 -2.71
N TYR A 243 17.50 18.58 -2.39
CA TYR A 243 17.49 17.67 -1.24
C TYR A 243 18.36 16.42 -1.44
N ALA A 244 18.45 15.93 -2.68
CA ALA A 244 19.30 14.79 -3.04
C ALA A 244 20.81 15.12 -3.07
N SER A 245 21.15 16.41 -3.05
CA SER A 245 22.53 16.91 -3.13
C SER A 245 23.45 16.32 -2.04
N PRO A 246 24.72 15.99 -2.36
CA PRO A 246 25.70 15.52 -1.38
C PRO A 246 25.98 16.52 -0.25
N GLN A 247 25.66 17.80 -0.44
CA GLN A 247 25.86 18.85 0.55
C GLN A 247 24.85 18.77 1.71
N VAL A 248 23.72 18.08 1.52
CA VAL A 248 22.68 17.92 2.53
C VAL A 248 23.13 16.89 3.57
N ARG A 249 23.35 17.34 4.80
CA ARG A 249 23.81 16.52 5.94
C ARG A 249 22.70 15.75 6.66
N TYR A 250 21.55 15.56 6.02
CA TYR A 250 20.38 14.88 6.56
C TYR A 250 20.11 13.60 5.77
N PRO A 251 20.70 12.44 6.15
CA PRO A 251 20.66 11.21 5.35
C PRO A 251 19.25 10.75 5.02
N MET A 252 18.33 10.82 5.98
CA MET A 252 16.94 10.40 5.77
C MET A 252 16.20 11.30 4.77
N ARG A 253 16.32 12.63 4.87
CA ARG A 253 15.68 13.56 3.93
C ARG A 253 16.28 13.42 2.53
N ARG A 254 17.59 13.24 2.45
CA ARG A 254 18.31 12.99 1.21
C ARG A 254 17.86 11.70 0.53
N GLU A 255 17.76 10.60 1.29
CA GLU A 255 17.26 9.33 0.76
C GLU A 255 15.78 9.44 0.34
N SER A 256 14.94 10.09 1.14
CA SER A 256 13.53 10.35 0.79
C SER A 256 13.43 11.10 -0.55
N ALA A 257 14.28 12.11 -0.77
CA ALA A 257 14.31 12.85 -2.03
C ALA A 257 14.78 11.99 -3.20
N LEU A 258 15.75 11.09 -3.00
CA LEU A 258 16.17 10.15 -4.04
C LEU A 258 15.03 9.21 -4.45
N TRP A 259 14.29 8.66 -3.48
CA TRP A 259 13.13 7.82 -3.79
C TRP A 259 11.97 8.60 -4.42
N ALA A 260 11.79 9.87 -4.06
CA ALA A 260 10.86 10.76 -4.77
C ALA A 260 11.30 11.01 -6.23
N LEU A 261 12.60 11.16 -6.50
CA LEU A 261 13.13 11.22 -7.86
C LEU A 261 12.91 9.90 -8.63
N VAL A 262 13.02 8.75 -7.97
CA VAL A 262 12.69 7.44 -8.55
C VAL A 262 11.22 7.41 -9.00
N GLN A 263 10.31 7.97 -8.20
CA GLN A 263 8.89 8.07 -8.53
C GLN A 263 8.63 9.04 -9.69
N ALA A 264 9.35 10.16 -9.75
CA ALA A 264 9.24 11.13 -10.83
C ALA A 264 9.88 10.66 -12.17
N ALA A 265 10.79 9.69 -12.11
CA ALA A 265 11.60 9.22 -13.24
C ALA A 265 10.80 8.83 -14.50
N PRO A 266 9.65 8.10 -14.42
CA PRO A 266 8.87 7.76 -15.60
C PRO A 266 8.18 8.97 -16.24
N LYS A 267 7.93 10.03 -15.46
CA LYS A 267 7.23 11.26 -15.91
C LYS A 267 8.20 12.32 -16.41
N GLN A 268 9.42 12.39 -15.88
CA GLN A 268 10.48 13.34 -16.25
C GLN A 268 11.82 12.63 -16.52
N PRO A 269 11.89 11.71 -17.52
CA PRO A 269 13.02 10.81 -17.67
C PRO A 269 14.35 11.51 -17.98
N HIS A 270 14.34 12.56 -18.81
CA HIS A 270 15.56 13.28 -19.19
C HIS A 270 16.16 14.06 -18.02
N LEU A 271 15.32 14.82 -17.31
CA LEU A 271 15.74 15.65 -16.19
C LEU A 271 16.24 14.78 -15.03
N VAL A 272 15.48 13.73 -14.65
CA VAL A 272 15.87 12.82 -13.57
C VAL A 272 17.16 12.07 -13.91
N ARG A 273 17.34 11.63 -15.17
CA ARG A 273 18.58 10.98 -15.60
C ARG A 273 19.80 11.91 -15.46
N HIS A 274 19.64 13.19 -15.82
CA HIS A 274 20.70 14.19 -15.68
C HIS A 274 21.12 14.38 -14.22
N ILE A 275 20.16 14.37 -13.29
CA ILE A 275 20.40 14.53 -11.85
C ILE A 275 21.06 13.27 -11.24
N LEU A 276 20.54 12.07 -11.55
CA LEU A 276 20.94 10.84 -10.85
C LEU A 276 22.21 10.18 -11.41
N LEU A 277 22.55 10.41 -12.69
CA LEU A 277 23.72 9.75 -13.30
C LEU A 277 25.05 10.13 -12.60
N PRO A 278 25.33 11.41 -12.28
CA PRO A 278 26.53 11.77 -11.52
C PRO A 278 26.56 11.13 -10.13
N MET A 279 25.42 11.05 -9.45
CA MET A 279 25.32 10.44 -8.10
C MET A 279 25.62 8.94 -8.14
N TYR A 280 25.12 8.23 -9.14
CA TYR A 280 25.44 6.81 -9.34
C TYR A 280 26.93 6.58 -9.61
N MET A 281 27.57 7.44 -10.40
CA MET A 281 28.97 7.31 -10.80
C MET A 281 29.96 7.69 -9.71
N ASN A 282 29.53 8.49 -8.72
CA ASN A 282 30.39 8.94 -7.64
C ASN A 282 30.67 7.80 -6.64
N THR A 283 31.90 7.28 -6.65
CA THR A 283 32.32 6.19 -5.73
C THR A 283 32.49 6.65 -4.29
N SER A 284 32.51 7.96 -4.02
CA SER A 284 32.53 8.52 -2.66
C SER A 284 31.15 8.50 -2.00
N GLU A 285 30.07 8.28 -2.75
CA GLU A 285 28.72 8.15 -2.20
C GLU A 285 28.49 6.78 -1.56
N SER A 286 27.62 6.78 -0.55
CA SER A 286 27.18 5.57 0.14
C SER A 286 26.50 4.59 -0.83
N HIS A 287 26.66 3.28 -0.63
CA HIS A 287 26.02 2.30 -1.51
C HIS A 287 24.48 2.40 -1.53
N PRO A 288 23.76 2.73 -0.44
CA PRO A 288 22.32 2.93 -0.47
C PRO A 288 21.92 4.09 -1.39
N THR A 289 22.64 5.21 -1.33
CA THR A 289 22.45 6.38 -2.21
C THR A 289 22.64 6.00 -3.68
N ARG A 290 23.74 5.28 -3.97
CA ARG A 290 24.06 4.84 -5.34
C ARG A 290 23.05 3.81 -5.86
N ILE A 291 22.51 2.94 -5.00
CA ILE A 291 21.44 2.01 -5.35
C ILE A 291 20.15 2.76 -5.68
N ALA A 292 19.74 3.74 -4.86
CA ALA A 292 18.56 4.56 -5.15
C ALA A 292 18.71 5.31 -6.49
N ALA A 293 19.89 5.91 -6.74
CA ALA A 293 20.21 6.54 -8.01
C ALA A 293 20.15 5.55 -9.19
N PHE A 294 20.70 4.35 -9.03
CA PHE A 294 20.59 3.28 -10.02
C PHE A 294 19.13 2.91 -10.32
N VAL A 295 18.30 2.69 -9.30
CA VAL A 295 16.88 2.37 -9.48
C VAL A 295 16.18 3.50 -10.25
N GLY A 296 16.45 4.76 -9.90
CA GLY A 296 15.88 5.91 -10.59
C GLY A 296 16.31 5.99 -12.06
N LEU A 297 17.59 5.72 -12.36
CA LEU A 297 18.09 5.64 -13.75
C LEU A 297 17.36 4.56 -14.55
N ILE A 298 17.13 3.38 -13.98
CA ILE A 298 16.39 2.30 -14.65
C ILE A 298 14.93 2.71 -14.89
N SER A 299 14.29 3.39 -13.93
CA SER A 299 12.93 3.90 -14.06
C SER A 299 12.76 4.93 -15.19
N THR A 300 13.85 5.54 -15.69
CA THR A 300 13.81 6.42 -16.88
C THR A 300 13.74 5.68 -18.23
N ASN A 301 13.58 4.34 -18.23
CA ASN A 301 13.65 3.49 -19.42
C ASN A 301 14.91 3.75 -20.27
N PRO A 302 16.11 3.47 -19.72
CA PRO A 302 17.37 3.80 -20.37
C PRO A 302 17.56 3.04 -21.69
N ASP A 303 18.36 3.61 -22.58
CA ASP A 303 18.77 2.96 -23.81
C ASP A 303 19.78 1.82 -23.55
N LEU A 304 20.08 1.06 -24.59
CA LEU A 304 21.01 -0.06 -24.49
C LEU A 304 22.45 0.40 -24.18
N TYR A 305 22.83 1.60 -24.61
CA TYR A 305 24.16 2.16 -24.41
C TYR A 305 24.42 2.43 -22.92
N LEU A 306 23.50 3.12 -22.25
CA LEU A 306 23.59 3.40 -20.82
C LEU A 306 23.60 2.10 -20.00
N LEU A 307 22.78 1.12 -20.37
CA LEU A 307 22.78 -0.20 -19.71
C LEU A 307 24.12 -0.94 -19.87
N HIS A 308 24.72 -0.92 -21.06
CA HIS A 308 26.07 -1.47 -21.28
C HIS A 308 27.13 -0.74 -20.47
N HIS A 309 27.04 0.59 -20.40
CA HIS A 309 27.97 1.41 -19.65
C HIS A 309 27.92 1.07 -18.14
N ILE A 310 26.72 1.01 -17.56
CA ILE A 310 26.48 0.55 -16.18
C ILE A 310 27.10 -0.84 -15.96
N ALA A 311 26.83 -1.78 -16.86
CA ALA A 311 27.31 -3.16 -16.71
C ALA A 311 28.83 -3.33 -16.86
N ARG A 312 29.50 -2.47 -17.62
CA ARG A 312 30.96 -2.45 -17.69
C ARG A 312 31.56 -1.82 -16.44
N ARG A 313 31.00 -0.69 -15.98
CA ARG A 313 31.52 0.03 -14.80
C ARG A 313 31.39 -0.79 -13.53
N ILE A 314 30.32 -1.57 -13.37
CA ILE A 314 30.10 -2.36 -12.16
C ILE A 314 31.17 -3.44 -11.92
N ILE A 315 31.85 -3.92 -12.98
CA ILE A 315 32.92 -4.92 -12.88
C ILE A 315 34.04 -4.43 -11.95
N VAL A 316 34.42 -3.16 -12.09
CA VAL A 316 35.52 -2.53 -11.36
C VAL A 316 35.06 -1.64 -10.20
N ASP A 317 33.76 -1.69 -9.84
CA ASP A 317 33.22 -0.85 -8.78
C ASP A 317 33.72 -1.30 -7.40
N PRO A 318 34.16 -0.38 -6.52
CA PRO A 318 34.67 -0.76 -5.20
C PRO A 318 33.60 -1.35 -4.27
N SER A 319 32.31 -1.04 -4.47
CA SER A 319 31.24 -1.51 -3.58
C SER A 319 30.68 -2.87 -4.01
N ASP A 320 30.95 -3.91 -3.22
CA ASP A 320 30.33 -5.22 -3.39
C ASP A 320 28.81 -5.22 -3.15
N GLN A 321 28.33 -4.30 -2.30
CA GLN A 321 26.90 -4.12 -2.04
C GLN A 321 26.18 -3.62 -3.30
N LEU A 322 26.73 -2.58 -3.95
CA LEU A 322 26.18 -2.07 -5.20
C LEU A 322 26.29 -3.10 -6.32
N ALA A 323 27.45 -3.76 -6.46
CA ALA A 323 27.66 -4.76 -7.50
C ALA A 323 26.70 -5.95 -7.36
N SER A 324 26.46 -6.40 -6.13
CA SER A 324 25.47 -7.43 -5.82
C SER A 324 24.05 -7.02 -6.21
N TYR A 325 23.65 -5.79 -5.89
CA TYR A 325 22.31 -5.29 -6.20
C TYR A 325 22.10 -5.14 -7.72
N VAL A 326 23.03 -4.47 -8.42
CA VAL A 326 22.93 -4.23 -9.87
C VAL A 326 22.93 -5.54 -10.66
N THR A 327 23.82 -6.47 -10.32
CA THR A 327 23.92 -7.75 -11.05
C THR A 327 22.72 -8.65 -10.81
N SER A 328 22.20 -8.71 -9.58
CA SER A 328 20.96 -9.44 -9.28
C SER A 328 19.76 -8.83 -10.01
N PHE A 329 19.63 -7.49 -9.98
CA PHE A 329 18.57 -6.78 -10.72
C PHE A 329 18.59 -7.11 -12.21
N PHE A 330 19.73 -6.97 -12.87
CA PHE A 330 19.85 -7.21 -14.31
C PHE A 330 19.53 -8.66 -14.68
N ARG A 331 19.98 -9.63 -13.87
CA ARG A 331 19.74 -11.05 -14.10
C ARG A 331 18.27 -11.43 -13.93
N GLU A 332 17.60 -10.91 -12.91
CA GLU A 332 16.18 -11.20 -12.68
C GLU A 332 15.30 -10.49 -13.71
N MET A 333 15.59 -9.24 -14.05
CA MET A 333 14.87 -8.51 -15.09
C MET A 333 15.07 -9.08 -16.50
N ALA A 334 16.26 -9.63 -16.82
CA ALA A 334 16.48 -10.30 -18.11
C ALA A 334 15.64 -11.58 -18.27
N LYS A 335 15.23 -12.21 -17.17
CA LYS A 335 14.36 -13.40 -17.14
C LYS A 335 12.87 -13.05 -17.03
N ALA A 336 12.53 -11.77 -16.86
CA ALA A 336 11.16 -11.34 -16.62
C ALA A 336 10.24 -11.77 -17.76
N ASN A 337 9.16 -12.46 -17.39
CA ASN A 337 8.02 -12.76 -18.25
C ASN A 337 6.83 -11.92 -17.80
N TYR A 338 6.96 -10.60 -17.97
CA TYR A 338 5.94 -9.61 -17.64
C TYR A 338 5.87 -8.57 -18.76
N PRO A 339 4.69 -8.32 -19.38
CA PRO A 339 4.59 -7.52 -20.61
C PRO A 339 5.23 -6.13 -20.52
N CYS A 340 5.00 -5.41 -19.42
CA CYS A 340 5.54 -4.06 -19.24
C CYS A 340 7.07 -4.02 -19.12
N TYR A 341 7.70 -5.14 -18.77
CA TYR A 341 9.16 -5.26 -18.66
C TYR A 341 9.81 -5.87 -19.90
N SER A 342 9.04 -6.30 -20.89
CA SER A 342 9.55 -6.98 -22.10
C SER A 342 10.65 -6.21 -22.82
N ALA A 343 10.50 -4.89 -22.99
CA ALA A 343 11.48 -4.03 -23.65
C ALA A 343 12.80 -3.95 -22.87
N LEU A 344 12.74 -3.81 -21.55
CA LEU A 344 13.90 -3.77 -20.68
C LEU A 344 14.57 -5.15 -20.59
N ALA A 345 13.78 -6.22 -20.42
CA ALA A 345 14.26 -7.60 -20.37
C ALA A 345 15.08 -7.96 -21.62
N ARG A 346 14.58 -7.60 -22.82
CA ARG A 346 15.30 -7.82 -24.08
C ARG A 346 16.64 -7.08 -24.12
N LYS A 347 16.69 -5.81 -23.70
CA LYS A 347 17.96 -5.06 -23.61
C LYS A 347 18.94 -5.75 -22.65
N LEU A 348 18.45 -6.16 -21.47
CA LEU A 348 19.27 -6.76 -20.42
C LEU A 348 19.79 -8.16 -20.76
N LYS A 349 19.06 -8.95 -21.57
CA LYS A 349 19.54 -10.26 -22.06
C LYS A 349 20.90 -10.16 -22.77
N HIS A 350 21.12 -9.09 -23.54
CA HIS A 350 22.42 -8.83 -24.17
C HIS A 350 23.48 -8.40 -23.15
N VAL A 351 23.11 -7.50 -22.24
CA VAL A 351 24.05 -6.90 -21.29
C VAL A 351 24.57 -7.90 -20.24
N VAL A 352 23.73 -8.80 -19.74
CA VAL A 352 24.09 -9.77 -18.69
C VAL A 352 25.22 -10.71 -19.13
N THR A 353 25.36 -10.97 -20.43
CA THR A 353 26.43 -11.84 -20.99
C THR A 353 27.84 -11.33 -20.70
N LEU A 354 28.01 -10.03 -20.47
CA LEU A 354 29.30 -9.41 -20.13
C LEU A 354 29.88 -9.94 -18.81
N TRP A 355 29.05 -10.55 -17.97
CA TRP A 355 29.44 -11.02 -16.64
C TRP A 355 29.70 -12.52 -16.56
N ASN A 356 29.54 -13.27 -17.65
CA ASN A 356 29.69 -14.73 -17.67
C ASN A 356 31.12 -15.18 -17.27
N HIS A 357 32.12 -14.35 -17.58
CA HIS A 357 33.54 -14.64 -17.29
C HIS A 357 34.13 -13.75 -16.19
N VAL A 358 33.28 -13.10 -15.40
CA VAL A 358 33.72 -12.25 -14.28
C VAL A 358 33.59 -13.06 -12.99
N GLU A 359 34.73 -13.48 -12.43
CA GLU A 359 34.78 -14.33 -11.24
C GLU A 359 34.02 -13.73 -10.05
N ARG A 360 34.14 -12.41 -9.84
CA ARG A 360 33.40 -11.66 -8.81
C ARG A 360 31.89 -11.88 -8.86
N PHE A 361 31.34 -12.17 -10.04
CA PHE A 361 29.90 -12.33 -10.27
C PHE A 361 29.48 -13.78 -10.49
N ALA A 362 30.40 -14.75 -10.41
CA ALA A 362 30.12 -16.17 -10.62
C ALA A 362 29.24 -16.77 -9.52
N ARG A 363 29.33 -16.25 -8.29
CA ARG A 363 28.55 -16.73 -7.14
C ARG A 363 27.23 -15.97 -7.00
N LYS A 364 26.22 -16.65 -6.46
CA LYS A 364 24.96 -16.00 -6.07
C LYS A 364 25.23 -15.04 -4.89
N PRO A 365 24.59 -13.86 -4.88
CA PRO A 365 24.65 -12.95 -3.73
C PRO A 365 24.33 -13.62 -2.40
N GLU A 366 25.17 -13.39 -1.41
CA GLU A 366 24.92 -13.80 -0.03
C GLU A 366 23.77 -12.99 0.58
N ARG A 367 23.16 -13.51 1.65
CA ARG A 367 22.03 -12.83 2.33
C ARG A 367 22.43 -11.51 3.00
N THR A 368 23.72 -11.34 3.32
CA THR A 368 24.34 -10.15 3.92
C THR A 368 24.63 -9.05 2.89
N ARG A 369 24.33 -9.29 1.60
CA ARG A 369 24.51 -8.33 0.52
C ARG A 369 23.16 -7.81 0.01
N SER A 370 23.20 -6.57 -0.46
CA SER A 370 22.08 -5.90 -1.10
C SER A 370 21.73 -6.65 -2.38
N ARG A 371 20.44 -6.89 -2.61
CA ARG A 371 19.97 -7.77 -3.68
C ARG A 371 18.56 -7.42 -4.11
N PHE A 372 18.28 -7.72 -5.38
CA PHE A 372 16.96 -7.70 -5.95
C PHE A 372 16.54 -9.11 -6.35
N GLY A 373 15.32 -9.49 -5.99
CA GLY A 373 14.68 -10.74 -6.41
C GLY A 373 13.33 -10.44 -7.04
N MET A 374 12.97 -11.20 -8.07
CA MET A 374 11.68 -11.04 -8.74
C MET A 374 11.14 -12.38 -9.22
N SER A 375 9.83 -12.56 -9.11
CA SER A 375 9.08 -13.58 -9.84
C SER A 375 8.08 -12.89 -10.76
N SER A 376 7.87 -13.46 -11.94
CA SER A 376 6.94 -12.90 -12.92
C SER A 376 6.27 -14.03 -13.70
N THR A 377 4.99 -13.86 -14.00
CA THR A 377 4.20 -14.76 -14.83
C THR A 377 3.37 -13.95 -15.82
N TYR A 378 3.14 -14.53 -17.00
CA TYR A 378 2.27 -13.97 -18.01
C TYR A 378 1.67 -15.10 -18.84
N ASP A 379 0.34 -15.08 -18.97
CA ASP A 379 -0.43 -15.97 -19.81
C ASP A 379 -1.00 -15.16 -20.98
N GLU A 380 -0.50 -15.45 -22.19
CA GLU A 380 -0.91 -14.79 -23.41
C GLU A 380 -2.36 -15.08 -23.79
N ARG A 381 -2.88 -16.27 -23.46
CA ARG A 381 -4.26 -16.67 -23.80
C ARG A 381 -5.28 -15.82 -23.08
N TYR A 382 -5.00 -15.45 -21.83
CA TYR A 382 -5.88 -14.63 -21.01
C TYR A 382 -5.46 -13.16 -20.91
N ASN A 383 -4.35 -12.79 -21.58
CA ASN A 383 -3.74 -11.45 -21.49
C ASN A 383 -3.63 -10.97 -20.03
N TYR A 384 -3.20 -11.89 -19.16
CA TYR A 384 -3.12 -11.72 -17.72
C TYR A 384 -1.73 -12.08 -17.22
N GLY A 385 -1.17 -11.29 -16.31
CA GLY A 385 0.12 -11.55 -15.72
C GLY A 385 0.26 -10.91 -14.36
N GLY A 386 1.32 -11.28 -13.66
CA GLY A 386 1.64 -10.70 -12.37
C GLY A 386 3.13 -10.77 -12.10
N THR A 387 3.63 -9.84 -11.30
CA THR A 387 5.01 -9.86 -10.82
C THR A 387 5.09 -9.52 -9.35
N THR A 388 6.02 -10.18 -8.66
CA THR A 388 6.35 -9.92 -7.27
C THR A 388 7.84 -9.58 -7.19
N GLU A 389 8.14 -8.42 -6.60
CA GLU A 389 9.45 -7.83 -6.51
C GLU A 389 9.87 -7.72 -5.05
N LEU A 390 11.11 -8.09 -4.74
CA LEU A 390 11.73 -7.93 -3.43
C LEU A 390 13.08 -7.23 -3.60
N SER A 391 13.16 -6.00 -3.14
CA SER A 391 14.40 -5.23 -3.02
C SER A 391 14.85 -5.20 -1.57
N VAL A 392 16.10 -5.59 -1.32
CA VAL A 392 16.74 -5.52 0.01
C VAL A 392 18.04 -4.73 -0.14
N ILE A 393 18.13 -3.61 0.56
CA ILE A 393 19.31 -2.74 0.61
C ILE A 393 19.87 -2.82 2.02
N MET A 394 21.09 -3.33 2.13
CA MET A 394 21.79 -3.47 3.40
C MET A 394 22.28 -2.11 3.89
N SER A 395 22.31 -1.91 5.21
CA SER A 395 22.94 -0.74 5.79
C SER A 395 24.47 -0.76 5.61
N GLU A 396 25.12 0.41 5.72
CA GLU A 396 26.58 0.51 5.78
C GLU A 396 27.12 -0.07 7.09
N ASP A 397 26.47 0.32 8.19
CA ASP A 397 26.97 0.12 9.55
C ASP A 397 26.18 -0.94 10.33
N SER A 398 25.04 -1.42 9.80
CA SER A 398 24.20 -2.46 10.44
C SER A 398 24.23 -3.80 9.71
N TYR A 399 23.84 -4.87 10.43
CA TYR A 399 23.45 -6.15 9.84
C TYR A 399 22.02 -6.16 9.31
N LEU A 400 21.21 -5.23 9.76
CA LEU A 400 19.85 -5.09 9.28
C LEU A 400 19.86 -4.36 7.93
N PRO A 401 18.92 -4.70 7.05
CA PRO A 401 18.63 -3.89 5.89
C PRO A 401 18.26 -2.47 6.31
N GLN A 402 18.84 -1.49 5.63
CA GLN A 402 18.39 -0.10 5.70
C GLN A 402 17.05 0.08 4.99
N SER A 403 16.82 -0.66 3.90
CA SER A 403 15.56 -0.60 3.17
C SER A 403 15.13 -1.99 2.67
N ILE A 404 13.84 -2.28 2.79
CA ILE A 404 13.18 -3.45 2.22
C ILE A 404 11.95 -2.97 1.48
N ARG A 405 11.83 -3.29 0.19
CA ARG A 405 10.63 -3.04 -0.59
C ARG A 405 10.10 -4.36 -1.15
N TYR A 406 8.87 -4.68 -0.78
CA TYR A 406 8.09 -5.76 -1.35
C TYR A 406 6.99 -5.15 -2.21
N ALA A 407 6.90 -5.51 -3.49
CA ALA A 407 5.89 -4.99 -4.39
C ALA A 407 5.24 -6.09 -5.21
N VAL A 408 3.94 -5.98 -5.43
CA VAL A 408 3.12 -6.86 -6.26
C VAL A 408 2.45 -6.01 -7.32
N LYS A 409 2.58 -6.40 -8.58
CA LYS A 409 1.96 -5.73 -9.72
C LYS A 409 1.20 -6.74 -10.54
N ASP A 410 0.01 -6.35 -10.97
CA ASP A 410 -0.86 -7.17 -11.79
C ASP A 410 -1.03 -6.54 -13.17
N TYR A 411 -1.15 -7.38 -14.18
CA TYR A 411 -1.39 -6.99 -15.55
C TYR A 411 -2.65 -7.69 -16.05
N PHE A 412 -3.59 -6.91 -16.60
CA PHE A 412 -4.81 -7.45 -17.18
C PHE A 412 -5.25 -6.58 -18.35
N ALA A 413 -5.50 -7.21 -19.49
CA ALA A 413 -6.12 -6.57 -20.66
C ALA A 413 -5.39 -5.29 -21.16
N GLY A 414 -4.05 -5.26 -21.08
CA GLY A 414 -3.25 -4.08 -21.48
C GLY A 414 -2.96 -3.09 -20.35
N PHE A 415 -3.61 -3.23 -19.20
CA PHE A 415 -3.41 -2.37 -18.04
C PHE A 415 -2.46 -3.00 -17.03
N ASN A 416 -1.60 -2.17 -16.45
CA ASN A 416 -0.74 -2.54 -15.32
C ASN A 416 -1.21 -1.81 -14.06
N PHE A 417 -1.34 -2.55 -12.97
CA PHE A 417 -1.75 -2.05 -11.68
C PHE A 417 -0.66 -2.33 -10.65
N ASP A 418 -0.18 -1.30 -9.97
CA ASP A 418 0.69 -1.43 -8.80
C ASP A 418 -0.16 -1.81 -7.57
N THR A 419 -0.60 -3.08 -7.50
CA THR A 419 -1.61 -3.58 -6.55
C THR A 419 -1.26 -3.33 -5.09
N LEU A 420 -0.06 -3.74 -4.66
CA LEU A 420 0.39 -3.59 -3.28
C LEU A 420 1.89 -3.34 -3.25
N SER A 421 2.35 -2.37 -2.47
CA SER A 421 3.76 -2.31 -2.08
C SER A 421 3.93 -1.94 -0.63
N ILE A 422 4.83 -2.65 0.06
CA ILE A 422 5.23 -2.38 1.43
C ILE A 422 6.71 -2.00 1.38
N THR A 423 7.03 -0.81 1.87
CA THR A 423 8.40 -0.30 1.94
C THR A 423 8.76 0.00 3.37
N TYR A 424 9.81 -0.64 3.87
CA TYR A 424 10.43 -0.35 5.15
C TYR A 424 11.74 0.39 4.91
N GLN A 425 12.02 1.42 5.71
CA GLN A 425 13.30 2.11 5.80
C GLN A 425 13.65 2.34 7.26
N GLY A 426 14.91 2.17 7.65
CA GLY A 426 15.33 2.38 9.03
C GLY A 426 16.78 2.81 9.20
N TRP A 427 16.99 3.73 10.14
CA TRP A 427 18.27 4.29 10.57
C TRP A 427 18.40 4.11 12.09
N GLY A 428 19.62 3.84 12.58
CA GLY A 428 19.85 3.65 14.02
C GLY A 428 19.12 2.44 14.66
N VAL A 429 18.54 1.54 13.85
CA VAL A 429 17.74 0.39 14.31
C VAL A 429 18.51 -0.58 15.22
N ASP A 430 19.84 -0.59 15.11
CA ASP A 430 20.73 -1.37 15.97
C ASP A 430 20.58 -1.02 17.45
N ARG A 431 20.19 0.21 17.79
CA ARG A 431 20.00 0.68 19.17
C ARG A 431 18.81 0.01 19.85
N LEU A 432 17.74 -0.25 19.10
CA LEU A 432 16.58 -1.00 19.61
C LEU A 432 16.96 -2.46 19.85
N LEU A 433 17.71 -3.06 18.93
CA LEU A 433 18.13 -4.45 19.03
C LEU A 433 19.17 -4.68 20.13
N SER A 434 20.11 -3.75 20.34
CA SER A 434 21.06 -3.84 21.44
C SER A 434 20.32 -3.82 22.78
N GLY A 435 19.30 -2.96 22.96
CA GLY A 435 18.48 -2.95 24.17
C GLY A 435 17.72 -4.25 24.44
N LEU A 436 17.30 -4.98 23.40
CA LEU A 436 16.54 -6.22 23.53
C LEU A 436 17.40 -7.48 23.65
N VAL A 437 18.60 -7.48 23.05
CA VAL A 437 19.36 -8.72 22.81
C VAL A 437 20.87 -8.58 23.03
N ALA A 438 21.37 -7.42 23.45
CA ALA A 438 22.80 -7.29 23.78
C ALA A 438 23.15 -8.24 24.93
N PRO A 439 24.34 -8.88 24.88
CA PRO A 439 24.79 -9.71 25.97
C PRO A 439 24.90 -8.87 27.25
N ARG A 440 24.18 -9.29 28.29
CA ARG A 440 24.36 -8.73 29.64
C ARG A 440 25.82 -8.92 30.08
N PRO A 441 26.36 -8.06 30.96
CA PRO A 441 27.72 -8.20 31.47
C PRO A 441 27.98 -9.64 31.96
N GLY A 442 28.90 -10.36 31.30
CA GLY A 442 29.25 -11.75 31.62
C GLY A 442 28.77 -12.83 30.65
N SER A 443 27.93 -12.51 29.65
CA SER A 443 27.57 -13.46 28.58
C SER A 443 28.47 -13.31 27.35
N VAL A 444 29.09 -14.40 26.92
CA VAL A 444 29.99 -14.44 25.74
C VAL A 444 29.26 -14.80 24.44
N ARG A 445 27.98 -15.19 24.51
CA ARG A 445 27.20 -15.62 23.34
C ARG A 445 26.21 -14.55 22.91
N ASN A 446 26.35 -14.12 21.67
CA ASN A 446 25.38 -13.29 20.98
C ASN A 446 24.34 -14.21 20.33
N MET A 447 23.04 -14.02 20.57
CA MET A 447 21.99 -14.88 20.00
C MET A 447 21.91 -14.79 18.46
N TRP A 448 22.65 -13.86 17.86
CA TRP A 448 22.64 -13.54 16.43
C TRP A 448 23.99 -13.75 15.70
N ASP A 449 24.83 -14.69 16.15
CA ASP A 449 26.00 -15.16 15.34
C ASP A 449 25.59 -15.73 13.95
N PHE A 450 24.29 -15.81 13.65
CA PHE A 450 23.72 -16.21 12.35
C PHE A 450 24.06 -15.26 11.19
N PHE A 451 24.34 -13.97 11.44
CA PHE A 451 24.55 -12.97 10.37
C PHE A 451 26.02 -12.61 10.08
N GLY A 452 27.00 -13.19 10.80
CA GLY A 452 28.44 -13.05 10.52
C GLY A 452 29.26 -12.37 11.62
N ASN A 453 30.46 -11.88 11.27
CA ASN A 453 31.55 -11.47 12.20
C ASN A 453 31.72 -9.94 12.43
N ARG A 454 30.84 -9.05 11.92
CA ARG A 454 30.79 -7.63 12.33
C ARG A 454 30.35 -7.48 13.81
N ARG A 455 30.94 -6.52 14.52
CA ARG A 455 30.62 -6.24 15.93
C ARG A 455 29.48 -5.22 15.98
N VAL A 456 28.46 -5.47 16.82
CA VAL A 456 27.43 -4.47 17.15
C VAL A 456 28.13 -3.27 17.84
N PRO A 457 27.81 -2.01 17.50
CA PRO A 457 28.34 -0.85 18.23
C PRO A 457 27.98 -0.97 19.72
N ARG A 458 28.86 -0.55 20.62
CA ARG A 458 28.58 -0.48 22.07
C ARG A 458 28.45 0.98 22.48
N GLU A 459 27.50 1.29 23.36
CA GLU A 459 27.40 2.64 23.95
C GLU A 459 28.69 2.98 24.71
N ALA A 460 29.16 4.22 24.57
CA ALA A 460 30.44 4.69 25.10
C ALA A 460 30.56 4.55 26.63
N GLU A 461 29.44 4.44 27.36
CA GLU A 461 29.43 4.23 28.81
C GLU A 461 29.99 2.87 29.25
N GLU A 462 29.95 1.82 28.40
CA GLU A 462 30.52 0.50 28.75
C GLU A 462 32.04 0.42 28.57
N THR A 463 32.65 1.37 27.87
CA THR A 463 34.09 1.39 27.58
C THR A 463 34.87 2.34 28.49
N ARG A 464 34.79 2.17 29.81
CA ARG A 464 35.76 2.77 30.75
C ARG A 464 37.07 1.97 30.84
N ARG A 465 37.65 1.61 29.70
CA ARG A 465 39.08 1.26 29.57
C ARG A 465 39.60 1.87 28.27
N PRO A 466 40.11 3.11 28.31
CA PRO A 466 40.72 3.71 27.14
C PRO A 466 42.06 3.01 26.90
N ASP A 467 42.20 2.35 25.77
CA ASP A 467 43.51 2.03 25.21
C ASP A 467 43.95 3.28 24.42
N TYR A 468 44.82 4.09 25.03
CA TYR A 468 45.20 5.44 24.55
C TYR A 468 46.07 5.43 23.28
N THR A 469 46.22 4.29 22.62
CA THR A 469 47.12 4.08 21.48
C THR A 469 46.45 4.26 20.12
N LEU A 470 45.11 4.35 20.08
CA LEU A 470 44.35 4.48 18.83
C LEU A 470 43.40 5.67 18.91
N HIS A 471 43.57 6.66 18.02
CA HIS A 471 42.62 7.75 17.80
C HIS A 471 41.34 7.26 17.10
N ILE A 472 40.68 6.25 17.65
CA ILE A 472 39.38 5.79 17.18
C ILE A 472 38.34 6.59 17.96
N THR A 473 37.69 7.55 17.31
CA THR A 473 36.48 8.17 17.84
C THR A 473 35.41 7.08 17.94
N PRO A 474 34.93 6.72 19.14
CA PRO A 474 33.86 5.74 19.27
C PRO A 474 32.63 6.28 18.53
N ARG A 475 32.10 5.50 17.59
CA ARG A 475 30.88 5.87 16.86
C ARG A 475 29.69 5.71 17.82
N GLY A 476 28.97 6.81 18.04
CA GLY A 476 27.64 6.75 18.66
C GLY A 476 26.62 6.13 17.71
N PHE A 477 25.52 5.62 18.25
CA PHE A 477 24.39 5.21 17.45
C PHE A 477 23.79 6.43 16.72
N GLU A 478 23.43 6.25 15.45
CA GLU A 478 22.54 7.20 14.77
C GLU A 478 21.19 7.26 15.48
N THR A 479 20.47 8.37 15.33
CA THR A 479 19.12 8.53 15.88
C THR A 479 18.20 7.45 15.34
N PHE A 480 17.49 6.75 16.22
CA PHE A 480 16.56 5.71 15.84
C PHE A 480 15.34 6.32 15.13
N VAL A 481 15.23 6.06 13.83
CA VAL A 481 14.08 6.41 13.02
C VAL A 481 13.80 5.28 12.04
N GLY A 482 12.54 4.87 11.93
CA GLY A 482 12.08 3.90 10.96
C GLY A 482 10.78 4.35 10.32
N ASN A 483 10.64 4.13 9.03
CA ASN A 483 9.44 4.43 8.26
C ASN A 483 8.93 3.16 7.58
N MET A 484 7.65 2.88 7.71
CA MET A 484 6.96 1.86 6.93
C MET A 484 5.85 2.50 6.11
N LYS A 485 5.95 2.39 4.78
CA LYS A 485 4.95 2.87 3.83
C LYS A 485 4.18 1.71 3.23
N ILE A 486 2.86 1.85 3.19
CA ILE A 486 1.96 0.91 2.53
C ILE A 486 1.31 1.66 1.37
N ASN A 487 1.51 1.14 0.16
CA ASN A 487 0.85 1.64 -1.04
C ASN A 487 -0.10 0.57 -1.58
N ILE A 488 -1.28 1.00 -1.99
CA ILE A 488 -2.30 0.16 -2.60
C ILE A 488 -2.71 0.84 -3.92
N PHE A 489 -2.78 0.09 -5.02
CA PHE A 489 -3.07 0.59 -6.37
C PHE A 489 -2.27 1.85 -6.77
N GLY A 490 -0.98 1.89 -6.43
CA GLY A 490 -0.09 3.03 -6.75
C GLY A 490 -0.21 4.26 -5.83
N HIS A 491 -1.10 4.24 -4.84
CA HIS A 491 -1.30 5.34 -3.89
C HIS A 491 -0.87 4.95 -2.48
N THR A 492 -0.19 5.87 -1.79
CA THR A 492 0.23 5.68 -0.40
C THR A 492 -0.96 5.89 0.51
N VAL A 493 -1.34 4.82 1.22
CA VAL A 493 -2.52 4.82 2.11
C VAL A 493 -2.12 4.97 3.58
N GLU A 494 -0.91 4.54 3.94
CA GLU A 494 -0.41 4.63 5.31
C GLU A 494 1.11 4.84 5.32
N THR A 495 1.57 5.79 6.15
CA THR A 495 2.99 5.94 6.49
C THR A 495 3.11 5.89 8.01
N LEU A 496 3.68 4.80 8.51
CA LEU A 496 3.98 4.61 9.93
C LEU A 496 5.42 5.02 10.19
N GLN A 497 5.62 6.00 11.07
CA GLN A 497 6.94 6.39 11.55
C GLN A 497 7.16 5.89 12.98
N PHE A 498 8.33 5.34 13.20
CA PHE A 498 8.88 4.88 14.47
C PHE A 498 10.07 5.78 14.79
N ASP A 499 10.12 6.40 15.95
CA ASP A 499 11.16 7.37 16.30
C ASP A 499 11.66 7.18 17.75
N GLU A 500 12.57 8.04 18.19
CA GLU A 500 13.07 8.05 19.57
C GLU A 500 11.95 8.28 20.60
N LYS A 501 10.84 8.97 20.27
CA LYS A 501 9.71 9.12 21.19
C LYS A 501 9.04 7.78 21.50
N LEU A 502 8.90 6.92 20.49
CA LEU A 502 8.45 5.55 20.70
C LEU A 502 9.44 4.80 21.60
N LEU A 503 10.74 4.95 21.36
CA LEU A 503 11.78 4.32 22.17
C LEU A 503 11.79 4.85 23.62
N ASP A 504 11.54 6.13 23.84
CA ASP A 504 11.50 6.79 25.13
C ASP A 504 10.20 6.46 25.88
N ALA A 505 9.06 6.32 25.20
CA ALA A 505 7.85 5.75 25.80
C ALA A 505 8.07 4.30 26.24
N ILE A 506 8.89 3.56 25.48
CA ILE A 506 9.30 2.20 25.80
C ILE A 506 10.34 2.15 26.94
N LYS A 507 11.22 3.15 27.07
CA LYS A 507 12.30 3.21 28.07
C LYS A 507 11.91 3.93 29.36
N GLY A 508 11.16 5.03 29.31
CA GLY A 508 10.75 5.88 30.45
C GLY A 508 9.79 5.20 31.43
N THR A 509 9.20 4.08 31.03
CA THR A 509 8.42 3.18 31.88
C THR A 509 9.33 2.26 32.73
N SER A 510 10.64 2.24 32.48
CA SER A 510 11.62 1.52 33.33
C SER A 510 11.89 2.17 34.69
N THR A 511 11.56 3.46 34.88
CA THR A 511 11.72 4.17 36.17
C THR A 511 10.49 4.10 37.08
N SER A 512 9.34 3.62 36.58
CA SER A 512 8.07 3.53 37.34
C SER A 512 7.60 2.09 37.61
N GLY A 513 8.40 1.06 37.31
CA GLY A 513 8.04 -0.33 37.62
C GLY A 513 7.00 -0.96 36.68
N GLU A 514 6.46 -0.23 35.71
CA GLU A 514 5.65 -0.80 34.64
C GLU A 514 6.57 -1.11 33.45
N SER A 515 7.00 -2.36 33.30
CA SER A 515 7.93 -2.76 32.24
C SER A 515 7.40 -2.46 30.81
N LEU A 516 8.29 -2.43 29.81
CA LEU A 516 8.00 -2.47 28.36
C LEU A 516 6.86 -3.44 28.00
N MET A 517 6.75 -4.54 28.76
CA MET A 517 5.67 -5.50 28.66
C MET A 517 4.30 -4.88 28.95
N GLY A 518 4.14 -4.01 29.95
CA GLY A 518 2.85 -3.39 30.31
C GLY A 518 2.26 -2.49 29.21
N HIS A 519 3.08 -1.70 28.51
CA HIS A 519 2.58 -0.87 27.40
C HIS A 519 2.27 -1.73 26.16
N VAL A 520 3.16 -2.68 25.82
CA VAL A 520 2.90 -3.67 24.75
C VAL A 520 1.67 -4.51 25.08
N MET A 521 1.46 -4.87 26.34
CA MET A 521 0.26 -5.55 26.84
C MET A 521 -0.97 -4.68 26.62
N SER A 522 -0.97 -3.41 27.02
CA SER A 522 -2.14 -2.53 26.84
C SER A 522 -2.59 -2.40 25.37
N LEU A 523 -1.67 -2.51 24.41
CA LEU A 523 -1.95 -2.51 22.97
C LEU A 523 -2.47 -3.86 22.46
N LEU A 524 -2.05 -4.95 23.10
CA LEU A 524 -2.43 -6.34 22.80
C LEU A 524 -3.67 -6.81 23.58
N GLU A 525 -4.06 -6.08 24.62
CA GLU A 525 -5.17 -6.43 25.53
C GLU A 525 -6.55 -6.02 25.00
N ARG A 526 -6.62 -5.10 24.03
CA ARG A 526 -7.91 -4.61 23.51
C ARG A 526 -8.45 -5.55 22.44
N ASP A 527 -9.55 -6.24 22.75
CA ASP A 527 -10.40 -6.83 21.71
C ASP A 527 -10.87 -5.71 20.77
N ARG A 528 -10.64 -5.89 19.47
CA ARG A 528 -11.06 -4.92 18.47
C ARG A 528 -11.45 -5.62 17.19
N LYS A 529 -12.70 -5.43 16.79
CA LYS A 529 -13.22 -5.81 15.49
C LYS A 529 -13.12 -4.63 14.55
N THR A 530 -12.44 -4.80 13.43
CA THR A 530 -12.26 -3.74 12.44
C THR A 530 -12.84 -4.19 11.11
N LYS A 531 -13.77 -3.41 10.56
CA LYS A 531 -14.40 -3.61 9.26
C LYS A 531 -13.96 -2.49 8.32
N HIS A 532 -13.54 -2.83 7.11
CA HIS A 532 -13.27 -1.86 6.06
C HIS A 532 -13.85 -2.31 4.73
N PHE A 533 -14.54 -1.40 4.08
CA PHE A 533 -15.00 -1.56 2.71
C PHE A 533 -14.22 -0.59 1.78
N TYR A 534 -13.93 -1.09 0.59
CA TYR A 534 -13.31 -0.35 -0.50
C TYR A 534 -13.99 -0.73 -1.81
N VAL A 535 -14.15 0.23 -2.73
CA VAL A 535 -14.66 -0.03 -4.08
C VAL A 535 -13.55 0.32 -5.06
N THR A 536 -12.74 -0.65 -5.45
CA THR A 536 -11.63 -0.44 -6.39
C THR A 536 -11.19 -1.76 -7.03
N PRO A 537 -10.91 -1.78 -8.35
CA PRO A 537 -11.06 -0.67 -9.29
C PRO A 537 -12.52 -0.37 -9.67
N VAL A 538 -12.79 0.88 -10.06
CA VAL A 538 -14.01 1.33 -10.76
C VAL A 538 -13.61 1.80 -12.14
N LEU A 539 -14.05 1.10 -13.18
CA LEU A 539 -13.78 1.44 -14.58
C LEU A 539 -15.10 1.42 -15.35
N VAL A 540 -15.41 2.54 -16.01
CA VAL A 540 -16.56 2.66 -16.90
C VAL A 540 -16.07 3.28 -18.20
N TRP A 541 -16.18 2.53 -19.28
CA TRP A 541 -15.93 3.03 -20.63
C TRP A 541 -17.22 3.03 -21.42
N GLN A 542 -17.42 4.10 -22.18
CA GLN A 542 -18.51 4.22 -23.15
C GLN A 542 -17.91 4.64 -24.48
N PHE A 543 -18.31 3.98 -25.56
CA PHE A 543 -17.85 4.29 -26.91
C PHE A 543 -19.01 4.17 -27.91
N PRO A 544 -19.09 5.09 -28.88
CA PRO A 544 -20.09 4.99 -29.93
C PRO A 544 -19.74 3.82 -30.86
N THR A 545 -20.73 3.03 -31.24
CA THR A 545 -20.58 2.03 -32.31
C THR A 545 -20.84 2.67 -33.68
N ASP A 546 -20.41 2.00 -34.75
CA ASP A 546 -20.73 2.41 -36.14
C ASP A 546 -22.24 2.44 -36.40
N SER A 547 -23.04 1.68 -35.64
CA SER A 547 -24.50 1.72 -35.69
C SER A 547 -25.13 2.87 -34.91
N GLY A 548 -24.32 3.68 -34.23
CA GLY A 548 -24.78 4.79 -33.37
C GLY A 548 -25.30 4.37 -32.00
N LEU A 549 -25.26 3.08 -31.66
CA LEU A 549 -25.60 2.60 -30.31
C LEU A 549 -24.42 2.84 -29.36
N PRO A 550 -24.63 3.35 -28.14
CA PRO A 550 -23.57 3.45 -27.15
C PRO A 550 -23.22 2.05 -26.64
N ALA A 551 -22.00 1.59 -26.88
CA ALA A 551 -21.45 0.42 -26.21
C ALA A 551 -20.74 0.83 -24.93
N PHE A 552 -20.80 -0.02 -23.90
CA PHE A 552 -20.15 0.25 -22.63
C PHE A 552 -19.48 -0.99 -22.05
N LEU A 553 -18.35 -0.77 -21.38
CA LEU A 553 -17.64 -1.77 -20.58
C LEU A 553 -17.52 -1.23 -19.16
N GLU A 554 -18.09 -1.96 -18.21
CA GLU A 554 -18.06 -1.63 -16.80
C GLU A 554 -17.36 -2.72 -16.00
N ILE A 555 -16.43 -2.31 -15.14
CA ILE A 555 -15.75 -3.16 -14.18
C ILE A 555 -15.85 -2.48 -12.83
N ARG A 556 -16.46 -3.15 -11.86
CA ARG A 556 -16.43 -2.71 -10.46
C ARG A 556 -16.02 -3.85 -9.57
N GLN A 557 -15.21 -3.53 -8.56
CA GLN A 557 -14.81 -4.47 -7.53
C GLN A 557 -14.99 -3.85 -6.16
N THR A 558 -15.69 -4.55 -5.29
CA THR A 558 -15.79 -4.26 -3.87
C THR A 558 -14.91 -5.21 -3.09
N ASN A 559 -14.26 -4.66 -2.07
CA ASN A 559 -13.33 -5.38 -1.22
C ASN A 559 -13.72 -5.11 0.23
N PHE A 560 -13.87 -6.19 0.99
CA PHE A 560 -14.19 -6.18 2.40
C PHE A 560 -13.03 -6.81 3.17
N PHE A 561 -12.47 -6.05 4.09
CA PHE A 561 -11.47 -6.51 5.04
C PHE A 561 -12.09 -6.53 6.43
N TYR A 562 -11.99 -7.67 7.08
CA TYR A 562 -12.40 -7.85 8.46
C TYR A 562 -11.24 -8.42 9.27
N LEU A 563 -10.93 -7.73 10.35
CA LEU A 563 -9.95 -8.15 11.34
C LEU A 563 -10.66 -8.32 12.67
N ASN A 564 -10.71 -9.56 13.14
CA ASN A 564 -11.08 -9.87 14.51
C ASN A 564 -9.80 -10.11 15.32
N ARG A 565 -9.49 -9.20 16.25
CA ARG A 565 -8.33 -9.31 17.14
C ARG A 565 -8.82 -9.58 18.55
N GLN A 566 -8.75 -10.85 18.96
CA GLN A 566 -9.01 -11.22 20.35
C GLN A 566 -7.87 -10.74 21.26
N GLN A 567 -8.21 -10.53 22.53
CA GLN A 567 -7.25 -10.19 23.58
C GLN A 567 -6.14 -11.24 23.64
N ALA A 568 -4.88 -10.80 23.60
CA ALA A 568 -3.75 -11.69 23.81
C ALA A 568 -3.77 -12.21 25.25
N THR A 569 -3.59 -13.52 25.44
CA THR A 569 -3.46 -14.09 26.78
C THR A 569 -1.99 -14.23 27.13
N PHE A 570 -1.66 -13.76 28.34
CA PHE A 570 -0.35 -13.90 28.92
C PHE A 570 -0.46 -14.64 30.24
N GLN A 571 0.31 -15.70 30.38
CA GLN A 571 0.39 -16.49 31.60
C GLN A 571 1.86 -16.72 31.93
N HIS A 572 2.22 -16.50 33.19
CA HIS A 572 3.51 -16.86 33.73
C HIS A 572 3.28 -18.02 34.69
N GLU A 573 3.71 -19.21 34.30
CA GLU A 573 3.68 -20.41 35.14
C GLU A 573 5.12 -20.85 35.37
N ASP A 574 5.54 -20.88 36.65
CA ASP A 574 6.88 -21.24 37.10
C ASP A 574 8.02 -20.49 36.37
N ASP A 575 8.76 -21.19 35.49
CA ASP A 575 9.89 -20.67 34.69
C ASP A 575 9.54 -20.53 33.21
N GLU A 576 8.26 -20.63 32.82
CA GLU A 576 7.82 -20.46 31.44
C GLU A 576 6.93 -19.21 31.29
N PHE A 577 7.16 -18.44 30.22
CA PHE A 577 6.24 -17.40 29.76
C PHE A 577 5.41 -17.94 28.62
N HIS A 578 4.08 -17.92 28.77
CA HIS A 578 3.13 -18.30 27.74
C HIS A 578 2.46 -17.06 27.17
N LEU A 579 2.54 -16.90 25.86
CA LEU A 579 1.93 -15.82 25.10
C LEU A 579 1.08 -16.40 23.98
N ALA A 580 -0.23 -16.23 24.05
CA ALA A 580 -1.13 -16.68 22.99
C ALA A 580 -1.79 -15.48 22.29
N PHE A 581 -1.75 -15.51 20.96
CA PHE A 581 -2.39 -14.56 20.07
C PHE A 581 -3.42 -15.28 19.21
N GLN A 582 -4.64 -14.78 19.25
CA GLN A 582 -5.71 -15.25 18.38
C GLN A 582 -6.19 -14.08 17.52
N ARG A 583 -6.08 -14.25 16.20
CA ARG A 583 -6.54 -13.27 15.21
C ARG A 583 -7.21 -13.99 14.07
N HIS A 584 -8.24 -13.38 13.51
CA HIS A 584 -8.88 -13.87 12.30
C HIS A 584 -8.90 -12.78 11.25
N TYR A 585 -8.29 -13.05 10.10
CA TYR A 585 -8.30 -12.16 8.96
C TYR A 585 -9.29 -12.72 7.94
N LEU A 586 -10.27 -11.92 7.55
CA LEU A 586 -11.20 -12.24 6.48
C LEU A 586 -11.10 -11.17 5.40
N TYR A 587 -10.87 -11.62 4.17
CA TYR A 587 -10.87 -10.80 2.98
C TYR A 587 -11.90 -11.35 2.00
N ASP A 588 -12.94 -10.58 1.72
CA ASP A 588 -13.98 -10.92 0.75
C ASP A 588 -13.97 -9.88 -0.36
N THR A 589 -13.79 -10.30 -1.61
CA THR A 589 -13.87 -9.42 -2.77
C THR A 589 -14.93 -9.93 -3.72
N PHE A 590 -15.79 -9.03 -4.16
CA PHE A 590 -16.81 -9.27 -5.17
C PHE A 590 -16.58 -8.30 -6.32
N SER A 591 -16.68 -8.77 -7.55
CA SER A 591 -16.60 -7.89 -8.70
C SER A 591 -17.50 -8.37 -9.81
N TYR A 592 -17.99 -7.41 -10.57
CA TYR A 592 -18.70 -7.68 -11.82
C TYR A 592 -17.98 -6.98 -12.96
N THR A 593 -18.02 -7.63 -14.11
CA THR A 593 -17.52 -7.10 -15.37
C THR A 593 -18.60 -7.30 -16.40
N TYR A 594 -18.97 -6.23 -17.08
CA TYR A 594 -20.10 -6.21 -17.99
C TYR A 594 -19.76 -5.45 -19.26
N PHE A 595 -20.06 -6.04 -20.40
CA PHE A 595 -19.99 -5.39 -21.70
C PHE A 595 -21.39 -5.41 -22.33
N GLY A 596 -21.90 -4.25 -22.75
CA GLY A 596 -23.23 -4.16 -23.33
C GLY A 596 -23.43 -2.96 -24.25
N PHE A 597 -24.63 -2.88 -24.80
CA PHE A 597 -25.11 -1.82 -25.67
C PHE A 597 -26.34 -1.17 -25.04
N GLY A 598 -26.38 0.16 -25.03
CA GLY A 598 -27.55 0.93 -24.63
C GLY A 598 -28.54 1.07 -25.79
N LEU A 599 -29.80 0.74 -25.51
CA LEU A 599 -30.94 0.93 -26.38
C LEU A 599 -31.66 2.22 -25.95
N LEU A 600 -31.20 3.33 -26.53
CA LEU A 600 -31.65 4.69 -26.18
C LEU A 600 -33.17 4.89 -26.29
N SER A 601 -33.83 4.22 -27.23
CA SER A 601 -35.28 4.34 -27.45
C SER A 601 -36.14 3.73 -26.34
N GLU A 602 -35.61 2.77 -25.60
CA GLU A 602 -36.36 1.98 -24.60
C GLU A 602 -35.85 2.19 -23.17
N GLN A 603 -34.85 3.07 -22.98
CA GLN A 603 -34.09 3.15 -21.74
C GLN A 603 -33.69 1.75 -21.25
N SER A 604 -33.20 0.91 -22.15
CA SER A 604 -32.79 -0.47 -21.84
C SER A 604 -31.37 -0.74 -22.31
N TYR A 605 -30.76 -1.80 -21.80
CA TYR A 605 -29.44 -2.24 -22.22
C TYR A 605 -29.41 -3.76 -22.35
N LEU A 606 -28.59 -4.22 -23.28
CA LEU A 606 -28.34 -5.64 -23.54
C LEU A 606 -26.85 -5.88 -23.52
N GLY A 607 -26.43 -6.97 -22.90
CA GLY A 607 -25.02 -7.30 -22.83
C GLY A 607 -24.74 -8.60 -22.11
N ALA A 608 -23.46 -8.86 -21.96
CA ALA A 608 -22.94 -10.05 -21.32
C ALA A 608 -21.76 -9.70 -20.43
N GLY A 609 -21.60 -10.49 -19.39
CA GLY A 609 -20.59 -10.25 -18.38
C GLY A 609 -20.35 -11.46 -17.50
N TYR A 610 -19.62 -11.22 -16.44
CA TYR A 610 -19.42 -12.20 -15.39
C TYR A 610 -19.28 -11.51 -14.04
N THR A 611 -19.60 -12.26 -12.99
CA THR A 611 -19.28 -11.92 -11.61
C THR A 611 -18.21 -12.88 -11.12
N LYS A 612 -17.20 -12.37 -10.43
CA LYS A 612 -16.21 -13.17 -9.70
C LYS A 612 -16.22 -12.76 -8.23
N ARG A 613 -16.07 -13.73 -7.35
CA ARG A 613 -15.93 -13.52 -5.92
C ARG A 613 -14.80 -14.37 -5.39
N LEU A 614 -13.94 -13.77 -4.57
CA LEU A 614 -12.87 -14.44 -3.85
C LEU A 614 -13.03 -14.14 -2.36
N SER A 615 -13.14 -15.18 -1.55
CA SER A 615 -13.21 -15.09 -0.10
C SER A 615 -12.03 -15.84 0.50
N VAL A 616 -11.23 -15.15 1.30
CA VAL A 616 -10.05 -15.67 1.98
C VAL A 616 -10.26 -15.52 3.48
N SER A 617 -10.24 -16.64 4.21
CA SER A 617 -10.47 -16.70 5.66
C SER A 617 -9.24 -17.33 6.32
N LEU A 618 -8.44 -16.51 6.99
CA LEU A 618 -7.16 -16.91 7.58
C LEU A 618 -7.20 -16.78 9.12
N PRO A 619 -7.43 -17.88 9.85
CA PRO A 619 -7.22 -17.91 11.30
C PRO A 619 -5.72 -17.96 11.62
N LEU A 620 -5.25 -17.06 12.48
CA LEU A 620 -3.90 -16.98 12.98
C LEU A 620 -3.91 -17.15 14.50
N ASN A 621 -3.63 -18.37 14.94
CA ASN A 621 -3.49 -18.75 16.34
C ASN A 621 -2.02 -19.03 16.62
N LEU A 622 -1.31 -18.08 17.24
CA LEU A 622 0.10 -18.25 17.61
C LEU A 622 0.22 -18.43 19.12
N ARG A 623 0.93 -19.47 19.56
CA ARG A 623 1.32 -19.69 20.94
C ARG A 623 2.84 -19.69 21.02
N ALA A 624 3.40 -18.66 21.65
CA ALA A 624 4.82 -18.60 21.96
C ALA A 624 5.02 -18.98 23.43
N THR A 625 5.91 -19.93 23.70
CA THR A 625 6.38 -20.23 25.04
C THR A 625 7.87 -19.95 25.16
N TYR A 626 8.28 -19.26 26.21
CA TYR A 626 9.69 -18.94 26.47
C TYR A 626 10.10 -19.52 27.82
N ASP A 627 10.98 -20.52 27.78
CA ASP A 627 11.56 -21.17 28.96
C ASP A 627 12.76 -20.36 29.45
N LEU A 628 12.63 -19.79 30.66
CA LEU A 628 13.64 -18.93 31.29
C LEU A 628 14.90 -19.70 31.71
N LYS A 629 14.77 -20.99 32.07
CA LYS A 629 15.89 -21.83 32.52
C LYS A 629 16.77 -22.27 31.36
N ASN A 630 16.16 -22.68 30.25
CA ASN A 630 16.88 -23.20 29.09
C ASN A 630 17.10 -22.14 27.99
N HIS A 631 16.54 -20.93 28.16
CA HIS A 631 16.52 -19.86 27.16
C HIS A 631 16.01 -20.35 25.78
N ARG A 632 15.00 -21.22 25.79
CA ARG A 632 14.41 -21.79 24.57
C ARG A 632 13.04 -21.18 24.31
N MET A 633 12.88 -20.58 23.13
CA MET A 633 11.58 -20.16 22.62
C MET A 633 10.97 -21.31 21.79
N ARG A 634 9.73 -21.69 22.08
CA ARG A 634 8.92 -22.57 21.25
C ARG A 634 7.77 -21.76 20.66
N LEU A 635 7.68 -21.73 19.33
CA LEU A 635 6.55 -21.12 18.63
C LEU A 635 5.67 -22.22 18.05
N GLN A 636 4.41 -22.25 18.45
CA GLN A 636 3.41 -23.18 17.94
C GLN A 636 2.31 -22.38 17.24
N SER A 637 1.89 -22.84 16.07
CA SER A 637 0.76 -22.27 15.34
C SER A 637 -0.31 -23.35 15.14
N PRO A 638 -1.12 -23.68 16.17
CA PRO A 638 -2.13 -24.72 16.05
C PRO A 638 -3.27 -24.25 15.11
N LEU A 639 -3.33 -24.85 13.92
CA LEU A 639 -4.47 -24.72 13.01
C LEU A 639 -5.48 -25.83 13.31
N SER A 640 -6.71 -25.46 13.69
CA SER A 640 -7.83 -26.37 13.89
C SER A 640 -8.38 -26.85 12.55
N LEU A 641 -7.77 -27.89 11.98
CA LEU A 641 -8.22 -28.49 10.72
C LEU A 641 -9.56 -29.25 10.88
N PRO A 642 -10.46 -29.24 9.88
CA PRO A 642 -10.30 -28.63 8.57
C PRO A 642 -10.69 -27.14 8.51
N VAL A 643 -9.89 -26.34 7.80
CA VAL A 643 -10.15 -24.90 7.57
C VAL A 643 -10.32 -24.66 6.08
N ASP A 644 -11.39 -23.97 5.70
CA ASP A 644 -11.60 -23.46 4.35
C ASP A 644 -10.92 -22.09 4.24
N LEU A 645 -9.75 -22.09 3.61
CA LEU A 645 -8.93 -20.89 3.53
C LEU A 645 -9.35 -19.98 2.39
N VAL A 646 -9.73 -20.57 1.25
CA VAL A 646 -10.04 -19.82 0.04
C VAL A 646 -11.25 -20.44 -0.65
N LYS A 647 -12.21 -19.59 -1.01
CA LYS A 647 -13.25 -19.91 -1.98
C LYS A 647 -13.20 -18.90 -3.11
N TYR A 648 -13.20 -19.40 -4.34
CA TYR A 648 -13.38 -18.63 -5.55
C TYR A 648 -14.65 -19.10 -6.26
N SER A 649 -15.51 -18.16 -6.66
CA SER A 649 -16.68 -18.43 -7.50
C SER A 649 -16.71 -17.51 -8.70
N PHE A 650 -17.04 -18.07 -9.85
CA PHE A 650 -17.22 -17.34 -11.11
C PHE A 650 -18.59 -17.69 -11.70
N LYS A 651 -19.36 -16.67 -12.11
CA LYS A 651 -20.64 -16.84 -12.79
C LYS A 651 -20.66 -15.95 -14.04
N SER A 652 -20.92 -16.52 -15.20
CA SER A 652 -21.16 -15.77 -16.43
C SER A 652 -22.66 -15.48 -16.57
N LEU A 653 -22.99 -14.28 -17.04
CA LEU A 653 -24.36 -13.77 -17.10
C LEU A 653 -24.56 -13.05 -18.43
N ALA A 654 -25.64 -13.35 -19.14
CA ALA A 654 -26.17 -12.47 -20.18
C ALA A 654 -27.38 -11.75 -19.61
N THR A 655 -27.47 -10.44 -19.81
CA THR A 655 -28.48 -9.62 -19.14
C THR A 655 -29.16 -8.69 -20.12
N VAL A 656 -30.46 -8.54 -19.90
CA VAL A 656 -31.28 -7.44 -20.42
C VAL A 656 -31.75 -6.67 -19.19
N GLY A 657 -31.55 -5.36 -19.19
CA GLY A 657 -31.95 -4.49 -18.09
C GLY A 657 -32.51 -3.17 -18.60
N THR A 658 -33.21 -2.45 -17.72
CA THR A 658 -33.61 -1.06 -17.96
C THR A 658 -32.70 -0.11 -17.21
N TYR A 659 -32.41 1.05 -17.79
CA TYR A 659 -31.72 2.17 -17.15
C TYR A 659 -32.58 2.83 -16.06
N ASN A 660 -33.90 2.62 -16.08
CA ASN A 660 -34.88 3.36 -15.27
C ASN A 660 -35.29 2.65 -13.98
N GLY A 661 -34.35 2.02 -13.27
CA GLY A 661 -34.67 1.35 -12.01
C GLY A 661 -33.46 1.23 -11.10
N SER A 662 -33.73 1.27 -9.80
CA SER A 662 -32.87 0.88 -8.67
C SER A 662 -32.40 -0.60 -8.72
N HIS A 663 -32.46 -1.21 -9.91
CA HIS A 663 -32.18 -2.59 -10.23
C HIS A 663 -30.88 -2.69 -11.04
N TYR A 664 -29.78 -2.14 -10.51
CA TYR A 664 -28.45 -2.67 -10.84
C TYR A 664 -28.26 -4.12 -10.32
N THR A 665 -29.29 -4.69 -9.69
CA THR A 665 -29.28 -6.00 -9.02
C THR A 665 -30.32 -7.01 -9.54
N GLU A 666 -31.39 -6.59 -10.22
CA GLU A 666 -32.32 -7.55 -10.88
C GLU A 666 -31.99 -7.64 -12.36
N TYR A 667 -30.92 -8.36 -12.65
CA TYR A 667 -30.65 -8.85 -13.97
C TYR A 667 -31.72 -9.89 -14.32
N PHE A 668 -32.39 -9.77 -15.48
CA PHE A 668 -32.82 -10.98 -16.18
C PHE A 668 -31.56 -11.67 -16.69
N SER A 669 -30.81 -12.29 -15.77
CA SER A 669 -29.56 -12.96 -16.06
C SER A 669 -29.83 -14.40 -16.39
N THR A 670 -29.59 -14.79 -17.63
CA THR A 670 -29.54 -16.21 -17.99
C THR A 670 -28.08 -16.65 -17.88
N PRO A 671 -27.73 -17.68 -17.10
CA PRO A 671 -26.37 -18.20 -17.06
C PRO A 671 -25.99 -18.74 -18.44
N LEU A 672 -24.81 -18.36 -18.94
CA LEU A 672 -24.35 -18.78 -20.27
C LEU A 672 -23.84 -20.25 -20.30
N TYR A 673 -23.55 -20.82 -19.13
CA TYR A 673 -23.07 -22.21 -18.97
C TYR A 673 -23.69 -22.90 -17.75
N ASN A 674 -23.61 -24.23 -17.72
CA ASN A 674 -24.06 -25.06 -16.60
C ASN A 674 -23.26 -24.71 -15.32
N GLN A 675 -23.94 -24.36 -14.23
CA GLN A 675 -23.36 -23.69 -13.05
C GLN A 675 -22.33 -24.53 -12.25
N GLU A 676 -22.21 -25.82 -12.52
CA GLU A 676 -21.33 -26.72 -11.76
C GLU A 676 -19.81 -26.51 -12.02
N LEU A 677 -19.43 -25.79 -13.08
CA LEU A 677 -18.06 -25.84 -13.61
C LEU A 677 -17.02 -24.87 -13.03
N ALA A 678 -17.36 -23.90 -12.16
CA ALA A 678 -16.40 -22.85 -11.79
C ALA A 678 -16.41 -22.40 -10.31
N GLN A 679 -16.41 -23.36 -9.38
CA GLN A 679 -16.07 -23.09 -7.97
C GLN A 679 -14.79 -23.81 -7.57
N VAL A 680 -13.82 -23.07 -7.05
CA VAL A 680 -12.58 -23.63 -6.50
C VAL A 680 -12.58 -23.39 -4.99
N ARG A 681 -12.42 -24.46 -4.22
CA ARG A 681 -12.34 -24.42 -2.76
C ARG A 681 -11.03 -25.07 -2.32
N LEU A 682 -10.20 -24.31 -1.62
CA LEU A 682 -9.00 -24.84 -0.99
C LEU A 682 -9.29 -25.10 0.49
N ARG A 683 -9.35 -26.38 0.84
CA ARG A 683 -9.59 -26.87 2.20
C ARG A 683 -8.37 -27.61 2.71
N LEU A 684 -7.82 -27.15 3.84
CA LEU A 684 -6.80 -27.93 4.55
C LEU A 684 -7.51 -29.00 5.38
N ILE A 685 -7.08 -30.26 5.27
CA ILE A 685 -7.66 -31.40 6.00
C ILE A 685 -6.51 -32.16 6.68
N LYS A 686 -6.75 -32.69 7.89
CA LYS A 686 -5.79 -33.54 8.59
C LYS A 686 -5.78 -34.93 7.94
N THR A 687 -4.75 -35.25 7.16
CA THR A 687 -4.59 -36.60 6.58
C THR A 687 -3.96 -37.56 7.60
N THR A 688 -4.77 -38.42 8.20
CA THR A 688 -4.29 -39.63 8.89
C THR A 688 -4.07 -40.75 7.88
N ARG A 689 -2.85 -40.87 7.34
CA ARG A 689 -2.34 -42.12 6.73
C ARG A 689 -0.81 -42.03 6.50
N MET A 690 -0.04 -42.44 7.50
CA MET A 690 1.24 -43.13 7.25
C MET A 690 0.94 -44.62 7.25
N ARG A 691 0.85 -45.24 6.07
CA ARG A 691 1.15 -46.67 5.93
C ARG A 691 2.63 -46.75 5.61
N CYS A 692 3.41 -47.30 6.52
CA CYS A 692 4.74 -47.81 6.22
C CYS A 692 4.62 -48.86 5.12
N THR A 693 4.91 -48.50 3.89
CA THR A 693 5.24 -49.50 2.86
C THR A 693 6.69 -49.91 3.09
N ARG A 694 6.84 -51.15 3.59
CA ARG A 694 8.09 -51.92 3.54
C ARG A 694 8.66 -51.84 2.12
N PHE A 695 9.93 -51.45 2.01
CA PHE A 695 10.74 -51.78 0.86
C PHE A 695 10.85 -53.31 0.74
N PRO A 696 10.61 -53.92 -0.42
CA PRO A 696 11.15 -55.25 -0.68
C PRO A 696 12.62 -55.13 -1.05
N ASN A 697 13.43 -55.93 -0.38
CA ASN A 697 14.76 -56.33 -0.82
C ASN A 697 14.71 -56.74 -2.30
N HIS A 698 15.63 -56.23 -3.12
CA HIS A 698 16.30 -57.06 -4.11
C HIS A 698 17.73 -56.58 -4.29
N THR A 699 18.62 -57.45 -3.84
CA THR A 699 19.98 -57.70 -4.29
C THR A 699 20.07 -57.77 -5.83
N HIS A 700 20.88 -56.92 -6.45
CA HIS A 700 22.18 -57.28 -7.01
C HIS A 700 22.94 -56.04 -7.47
#